data_AF-A0A8H8R8E3-F1
#
_entry.id   AF-A0A8H8R8E3-F1
#
_cell.length_a   1.000
_cell.length_b   1.000
_cell.length_c   1.000
_cell.angle_alpha   90.00
_cell.angle_beta   90.00
_cell.angle_gamma   90.00
#
_symmetry.space_group_name_H-M   'P 1'
#
loop_
_entity.id
_entity.type
_entity.pdbx_description
1 polymer ?
#
loop_
_entity_poly.entity_id
_entity_poly.type
_entity_poly.pdbx_seq_one_letter_code
_entity_poly.pdbx_strand_id
1 'polypeptide(L)'
;MGSISNPTAGIRISIDRGGTFTDCVASVPGQDDILIKLLSVDPNNYPDAPVEAIRRVLEKATGKSYPKGQKISLRGVESIKMGTTVATNALLERKGEPTVLAVTKGLKDLLHIGNQSRPKLFDMAINKPDVLYSKVIEVSERVTLEAWTESKVPEAIDLSQDTQLVKGITGEVVRVLEPLDINATRQSLQEAYDEGFRSIAVCLMHSYTYRDHELAIGKLAEQIGFTHVSLSAELAPVIKIVPRGHSSTADAYLTPEIQRYIAGFESGFEDLRASGCRCEFMQSDGGLVEFTSLSGLRAILSGPAGGVVGYARTSSDPIANTPVIGFDMGGTSTDVSRFAGELEQIFDSTTAGVTIQSPQLDINTVAAGGGSILKWQSGMFKVGPESASAHPGPACYRKGGPLTVTDANLVLGRLRPEYFPKIFGKNEDLPLDAEASRKLFEELTAEINKEIEVKLSLEEVAAGFLDVANESMCRPIRTLTEAKGYDAGLHNLASFGGAGGQHACDISKALGISRVLIHKYSSVLSAYGMALADVVHEERSPSALIYTEKDRPLFAAELDKLQTKTVEALLEQRVPKDRITSERHLNMRFHGSDTPLMIQETADSDFITSFKNVHQAQFGFLPVGRDIIIDDYRVRSIGHSMLDLPTPWSIELASFKSWSHPTTKTNAPVYFESAWHQTPIHDLSTLSPGLRIPGPALIIDSSQTLVVPPEATASILSSMVILDISSSAKKEISSKTVDPIQLSIFGHRFMGVAEQMGRALQKTSVSTNIKERLDFSCTVFSPEGGLVANAPHVPAMIGSMAFAVKWQMDYWGDNLRPGDVILSNSPVCGGTHLPDLTVITPIFDTEGKDIIFWTASRGHHADIGGTLPGSMPPNSKELWEEGAVIKAFKVIEGGEFKEKELIDLLMAPAQSPGCQGTRCLRDNISDIKAQAAANHRGSQLIHSLIGDYGLEIVQFYSKSLPTP
;
A
#
# COMPACT_ATOMS: atom_id res chain seq x y z
N MET A 1 14.98 -40.12 32.67
CA MET A 1 15.63 -38.84 32.30
C MET A 1 16.78 -39.16 31.37
N GLY A 2 16.51 -39.30 30.08
CA GLY A 2 17.55 -39.26 29.04
C GLY A 2 17.69 -37.82 28.61
N SER A 3 18.90 -37.26 28.66
CA SER A 3 19.15 -35.89 28.21
C SER A 3 18.75 -35.77 26.74
N ILE A 4 17.75 -34.95 26.44
CA ILE A 4 17.53 -34.44 25.09
C ILE A 4 18.79 -33.63 24.78
N SER A 5 19.69 -34.22 24.01
CA SER A 5 20.85 -33.52 23.46
C SER A 5 20.33 -32.27 22.75
N ASN A 6 20.82 -31.09 23.13
CA ASN A 6 20.56 -29.86 22.37
C ASN A 6 20.79 -30.15 20.88
N PRO A 7 19.84 -29.80 19.99
CA PRO A 7 20.07 -29.96 18.56
C PRO A 7 21.36 -29.22 18.21
N THR A 8 22.25 -29.89 17.47
CA THR A 8 23.49 -29.29 16.97
C THR A 8 23.09 -28.09 16.11
N ALA A 9 23.49 -26.87 16.48
CA ALA A 9 23.18 -25.67 15.71
C ALA A 9 23.68 -25.86 14.26
N GLY A 10 22.77 -25.75 13.30
CA GLY A 10 23.07 -25.95 11.87
C GLY A 10 23.18 -24.62 11.14
N ILE A 11 23.49 -24.68 9.84
CA ILE A 11 23.53 -23.50 8.97
C ILE A 11 22.09 -22.99 8.76
N ARG A 12 21.86 -21.69 8.93
CA ARG A 12 20.56 -21.06 8.66
C ARG A 12 20.68 -20.14 7.45
N ILE A 13 19.87 -20.36 6.43
CA ILE A 13 19.95 -19.65 5.15
C ILE A 13 18.64 -18.89 4.92
N SER A 14 18.73 -17.61 4.58
CA SER A 14 17.57 -16.77 4.22
C SER A 14 17.79 -16.12 2.87
N ILE A 15 16.80 -16.20 1.99
CA ILE A 15 16.93 -15.86 0.57
C ILE A 15 15.75 -15.00 0.12
N ASP A 16 16.02 -13.83 -0.44
CA ASP A 16 15.03 -13.04 -1.17
C ASP A 16 15.30 -13.15 -2.67
N ARG A 17 14.39 -13.80 -3.38
CA ARG A 17 14.43 -13.87 -4.85
C ARG A 17 13.67 -12.68 -5.44
N GLY A 18 14.36 -11.56 -5.56
CA GLY A 18 13.87 -10.35 -6.23
C GLY A 18 13.83 -10.47 -7.76
N GLY A 19 13.35 -9.43 -8.44
CA GLY A 19 13.25 -9.41 -9.91
C GLY A 19 14.60 -9.30 -10.63
N THR A 20 15.55 -8.54 -10.07
CA THR A 20 16.89 -8.36 -10.67
C THR A 20 17.94 -9.24 -10.00
N PHE A 21 18.01 -9.17 -8.66
CA PHE A 21 18.98 -9.92 -7.86
C PHE A 21 18.29 -10.87 -6.89
N THR A 22 18.97 -11.99 -6.62
CA THR A 22 18.68 -12.92 -5.54
C THR A 22 19.67 -12.66 -4.44
N ASP A 23 19.16 -12.22 -3.29
CA ASP A 23 19.94 -11.87 -2.11
C ASP A 23 19.87 -12.99 -1.10
N CYS A 24 21.01 -13.39 -0.56
CA CYS A 24 21.11 -14.50 0.37
C CYS A 24 22.01 -14.12 1.56
N VAL A 25 21.49 -14.37 2.76
CA VAL A 25 22.21 -14.23 4.03
C VAL A 25 22.22 -15.59 4.70
N ALA A 26 23.41 -16.08 5.06
CA ALA A 26 23.54 -17.34 5.79
C ALA A 26 24.31 -17.14 7.10
N SER A 27 23.67 -17.54 8.20
CA SER A 27 24.30 -17.59 9.52
C SER A 27 24.91 -18.96 9.73
N VAL A 28 26.23 -18.98 9.93
CA VAL A 28 27.02 -20.20 10.12
C VAL A 28 27.55 -20.22 11.56
N PRO A 29 27.22 -21.25 12.36
CA PRO A 29 27.67 -21.32 13.75
C PRO A 29 29.20 -21.18 13.88
N GLY A 30 29.64 -20.20 14.68
CA GLY A 30 31.06 -19.94 14.95
C GLY A 30 31.83 -19.26 13.82
N GLN A 31 31.15 -18.74 12.79
CA GLN A 31 31.75 -17.99 11.68
C GLN A 31 30.96 -16.70 11.43
N ASP A 32 31.55 -15.79 10.66
CA ASP A 32 30.84 -14.60 10.17
C ASP A 32 29.72 -15.00 9.19
N ASP A 33 28.68 -14.16 9.13
CA ASP A 33 27.57 -14.37 8.19
C ASP A 33 28.08 -14.31 6.74
N ILE A 34 27.57 -15.22 5.91
CA ILE A 34 27.91 -15.29 4.49
C ILE A 34 26.84 -14.55 3.69
N LEU A 35 27.27 -13.52 2.95
CA LEU A 35 26.43 -12.78 2.02
C LEU A 35 26.68 -13.25 0.58
N ILE A 36 25.61 -13.51 -0.17
CA ILE A 36 25.65 -13.87 -1.58
C ILE A 36 24.60 -13.05 -2.33
N LYS A 37 25.01 -12.41 -3.42
CA LYS A 37 24.15 -11.69 -4.36
C LYS A 37 24.35 -12.27 -5.76
N LEU A 38 23.27 -12.77 -6.36
CA LEU A 38 23.27 -13.40 -7.69
C LEU A 38 22.26 -12.69 -8.59
N LEU A 39 22.42 -12.80 -9.91
CA LEU A 39 21.34 -12.43 -10.83
C LEU A 39 20.19 -13.42 -10.66
N SER A 40 18.95 -12.94 -10.56
CA SER A 40 17.78 -13.81 -10.34
C SER A 40 17.47 -14.73 -11.51
N VAL A 41 17.94 -14.39 -12.71
CA VAL A 41 17.80 -15.17 -13.94
C VAL A 41 19.13 -15.14 -14.70
N ASP A 42 19.83 -16.28 -14.71
CA ASP A 42 21.09 -16.46 -15.45
C ASP A 42 21.26 -17.93 -15.92
N PRO A 43 20.45 -18.36 -16.91
CA PRO A 43 20.36 -19.76 -17.32
C PRO A 43 21.68 -20.33 -17.88
N ASN A 44 22.62 -19.48 -18.28
CA ASN A 44 23.93 -19.91 -18.77
C ASN A 44 24.85 -20.40 -17.63
N ASN A 45 24.62 -19.94 -16.40
CA ASN A 45 25.48 -20.23 -15.26
C ASN A 45 24.84 -21.15 -14.21
N TYR A 46 23.52 -21.05 -14.02
CA TYR A 46 22.75 -21.87 -13.09
C TYR A 46 21.25 -21.91 -13.48
N PRO A 47 20.55 -23.04 -13.25
CA PRO A 47 19.12 -23.15 -13.57
C PRO A 47 18.21 -22.41 -12.58
N ASP A 48 18.64 -22.29 -11.31
CA ASP A 48 17.89 -21.65 -10.24
C ASP A 48 18.84 -20.90 -9.29
N ALA A 49 18.58 -19.61 -9.06
CA ALA A 49 19.44 -18.74 -8.26
C ALA A 49 19.41 -19.08 -6.76
N PRO A 50 18.26 -19.34 -6.12
CA PRO A 50 18.22 -19.83 -4.74
C PRO A 50 19.03 -21.12 -4.49
N VAL A 51 18.88 -22.14 -5.34
CA VAL A 51 19.65 -23.39 -5.23
C VAL A 51 21.15 -23.11 -5.39
N GLU A 52 21.54 -22.27 -6.35
CA GLU A 52 22.94 -21.87 -6.54
C GLU A 52 23.49 -21.08 -5.33
N ALA A 53 22.68 -20.21 -4.73
CA ALA A 53 23.06 -19.48 -3.51
C ALA A 53 23.33 -20.46 -2.37
N ILE A 54 22.43 -21.43 -2.14
CA ILE A 54 22.61 -22.48 -1.12
C ILE A 54 23.88 -23.28 -1.40
N ARG A 55 24.13 -23.68 -2.65
CA ARG A 55 25.35 -24.38 -3.05
C ARG A 55 26.61 -23.61 -2.65
N ARG A 56 26.68 -22.32 -3.00
CA ARG A 56 27.83 -21.45 -2.68
C ARG A 56 27.97 -21.19 -1.18
N VAL A 57 26.86 -21.09 -0.44
CA VAL A 57 26.87 -21.01 1.03
C VAL A 57 27.50 -22.27 1.60
N LEU A 58 27.06 -23.46 1.18
CA LEU A 58 27.58 -24.71 1.69
C LEU A 58 29.06 -24.92 1.33
N GLU A 59 29.50 -24.55 0.13
CA GLU A 59 30.91 -24.57 -0.25
C GLU A 59 31.76 -23.69 0.66
N LYS A 60 31.33 -22.45 0.89
CA LYS A 60 32.04 -21.50 1.77
C LYS A 60 32.03 -21.95 3.23
N ALA A 61 30.89 -22.38 3.76
CA ALA A 61 30.71 -22.74 5.16
C ALA A 61 31.44 -24.04 5.55
N THR A 62 31.50 -25.01 4.63
CA THR A 62 32.07 -26.35 4.91
C THR A 62 33.45 -26.57 4.30
N GLY A 63 33.90 -25.74 3.36
CA GLY A 63 35.12 -25.93 2.59
C GLY A 63 35.11 -27.13 1.63
N LYS A 64 33.96 -27.82 1.51
CA LYS A 64 33.78 -28.96 0.59
C LYS A 64 33.30 -28.45 -0.77
N SER A 65 33.68 -29.14 -1.84
CA SER A 65 33.16 -28.84 -3.18
C SER A 65 31.75 -29.39 -3.36
N TYR A 66 30.85 -28.57 -3.88
CA TYR A 66 29.50 -28.97 -4.32
C TYR A 66 29.40 -28.67 -5.82
N PRO A 67 29.66 -29.67 -6.70
CA PRO A 67 29.70 -29.45 -8.14
C PRO A 67 28.39 -28.88 -8.69
N LYS A 68 28.49 -27.98 -9.68
CA LYS A 68 27.32 -27.43 -10.38
C LYS A 68 26.49 -28.54 -11.02
N GLY A 69 25.17 -28.41 -10.95
CA GLY A 69 24.22 -29.33 -11.58
C GLY A 69 24.01 -30.67 -10.85
N GLN A 70 24.67 -30.90 -9.71
CA GLN A 70 24.38 -32.04 -8.85
C GLN A 70 23.39 -31.66 -7.76
N LYS A 71 22.62 -32.65 -7.30
CA LYS A 71 21.71 -32.48 -6.17
C LYS A 71 22.49 -32.20 -4.90
N ILE A 72 21.96 -31.31 -4.07
CA ILE A 72 22.60 -30.84 -2.86
C ILE A 72 22.03 -31.61 -1.65
N SER A 73 22.89 -32.18 -0.82
CA SER A 73 22.49 -32.69 0.50
C SER A 73 22.34 -31.55 1.49
N LEU A 74 21.21 -31.49 2.20
CA LEU A 74 20.93 -30.47 3.22
C LEU A 74 21.35 -30.90 4.63
N ARG A 75 22.11 -31.99 4.77
CA ARG A 75 22.60 -32.45 6.06
C ARG A 75 23.47 -31.37 6.72
N GLY A 76 23.06 -30.92 7.91
CA GLY A 76 23.74 -29.84 8.65
C GLY A 76 23.18 -28.44 8.38
N VAL A 77 22.17 -28.32 7.51
CA VAL A 77 21.34 -27.12 7.36
C VAL A 77 20.17 -27.21 8.32
N GLU A 78 20.02 -26.22 9.19
CA GLU A 78 18.93 -26.15 10.16
C GLU A 78 17.65 -25.64 9.50
N SER A 79 17.75 -24.55 8.72
CA SER A 79 16.59 -23.93 8.08
C SER A 79 16.94 -23.19 6.80
N ILE A 80 15.99 -23.19 5.86
CA ILE A 80 15.96 -22.35 4.67
C ILE A 80 14.68 -21.52 4.73
N LYS A 81 14.82 -20.21 4.72
CA LYS A 81 13.70 -19.26 4.67
C LYS A 81 13.74 -18.48 3.36
N MET A 82 12.63 -18.40 2.62
CA MET A 82 12.66 -17.77 1.29
C MET A 82 11.46 -16.88 0.98
N GLY A 83 11.69 -15.72 0.40
CA GLY A 83 10.67 -14.92 -0.27
C GLY A 83 10.87 -14.96 -1.78
N THR A 84 9.78 -14.78 -2.52
CA THR A 84 9.80 -14.92 -3.97
C THR A 84 8.89 -13.92 -4.66
N THR A 85 9.37 -13.36 -5.77
CA THR A 85 8.58 -12.49 -6.64
C THR A 85 7.80 -13.26 -7.72
N VAL A 86 7.84 -14.60 -7.73
CA VAL A 86 7.22 -15.43 -8.78
C VAL A 86 5.72 -15.16 -8.95
N ALA A 87 4.94 -15.13 -7.86
CA ALA A 87 3.50 -14.84 -7.94
C ALA A 87 3.23 -13.43 -8.49
N THR A 88 3.95 -12.43 -7.96
CA THR A 88 3.83 -11.04 -8.41
C THR A 88 4.16 -10.91 -9.90
N ASN A 89 5.24 -11.53 -10.37
CA ASN A 89 5.65 -11.47 -11.77
C ASN A 89 4.67 -12.23 -12.68
N ALA A 90 4.20 -13.41 -12.27
CA ALA A 90 3.19 -14.17 -13.02
C ALA A 90 1.89 -13.35 -13.19
N LEU A 91 1.49 -12.61 -12.15
CA LEU A 91 0.32 -11.72 -12.20
C LEU A 91 0.55 -10.50 -13.12
N LEU A 92 1.72 -9.84 -13.00
CA LEU A 92 2.07 -8.66 -13.81
C LEU A 92 2.26 -9.00 -15.29
N GLU A 93 2.95 -10.10 -15.59
CA GLU A 93 3.24 -10.55 -16.96
C GLU A 93 2.10 -11.33 -17.60
N ARG A 94 1.02 -11.58 -16.86
CA ARG A 94 -0.11 -12.43 -17.28
C ARG A 94 0.35 -13.80 -17.77
N LYS A 95 1.19 -14.45 -16.95
CA LYS A 95 1.72 -15.82 -17.15
C LYS A 95 1.38 -16.73 -15.97
N GLY A 96 0.12 -17.09 -15.85
CA GLY A 96 -0.38 -18.07 -14.88
C GLY A 96 -1.13 -19.21 -15.54
N GLU A 97 -1.71 -20.08 -14.72
CA GLU A 97 -2.42 -21.26 -15.20
C GLU A 97 -3.74 -20.86 -15.91
N PRO A 98 -4.01 -21.38 -17.12
CA PRO A 98 -5.31 -21.22 -17.76
C PRO A 98 -6.44 -21.68 -16.83
N THR A 99 -7.31 -20.75 -16.47
CA THR A 99 -8.27 -20.95 -15.37
C THR A 99 -9.70 -20.81 -15.87
N VAL A 100 -10.58 -21.67 -15.38
CA VAL A 100 -12.04 -21.58 -15.58
C VAL A 100 -12.66 -20.81 -14.41
N LEU A 101 -13.60 -19.91 -14.67
CA LEU A 101 -14.45 -19.30 -13.65
C LEU A 101 -15.84 -19.94 -13.68
N ALA A 102 -16.27 -20.57 -12.60
CA ALA A 102 -17.66 -20.94 -12.38
C ALA A 102 -18.37 -19.85 -11.58
N VAL A 103 -19.42 -19.26 -12.15
CA VAL A 103 -20.17 -18.15 -11.56
C VAL A 103 -21.67 -18.40 -11.66
N THR A 104 -22.46 -17.81 -10.76
CA THR A 104 -23.92 -17.88 -10.85
C THR A 104 -24.41 -17.39 -12.23
N LYS A 105 -25.34 -18.12 -12.85
CA LYS A 105 -25.90 -17.79 -14.16
C LYS A 105 -26.40 -16.33 -14.25
N GLY A 106 -26.21 -15.70 -15.40
CA GLY A 106 -26.51 -14.28 -15.64
C GLY A 106 -25.41 -13.32 -15.18
N LEU A 107 -24.33 -13.81 -14.57
CA LEU A 107 -23.21 -13.01 -14.08
C LEU A 107 -21.89 -13.33 -14.80
N LYS A 108 -21.95 -13.90 -16.01
CA LYS A 108 -20.78 -14.26 -16.81
C LYS A 108 -19.73 -13.14 -16.90
N ASP A 109 -20.18 -11.91 -17.12
CA ASP A 109 -19.30 -10.75 -17.33
C ASP A 109 -18.96 -9.99 -16.04
N LEU A 110 -19.33 -10.52 -14.86
CA LEU A 110 -19.22 -9.82 -13.57
C LEU A 110 -17.80 -9.29 -13.30
N LEU A 111 -16.78 -10.14 -13.42
CA LEU A 111 -15.40 -9.76 -13.17
C LEU A 111 -14.78 -8.97 -14.34
N HIS A 112 -15.33 -9.09 -15.55
CA HIS A 112 -14.89 -8.27 -16.69
C HIS A 112 -15.41 -6.83 -16.58
N ILE A 113 -16.63 -6.65 -16.05
CA ILE A 113 -17.20 -5.34 -15.72
C ILE A 113 -16.46 -4.74 -14.51
N GLY A 114 -16.17 -5.56 -13.50
CA GLY A 114 -15.50 -5.13 -12.28
C GLY A 114 -16.32 -4.10 -11.52
N ASN A 115 -15.68 -3.00 -11.12
CA ASN A 115 -16.32 -1.86 -10.44
C ASN A 115 -16.47 -0.62 -11.35
N GLN A 116 -16.17 -0.74 -12.65
CA GLN A 116 -16.18 0.36 -13.63
C GLN A 116 -15.22 1.53 -13.33
N SER A 117 -14.30 1.37 -12.36
CA SER A 117 -13.31 2.39 -12.02
C SER A 117 -12.38 2.68 -13.20
N ARG A 118 -12.02 3.95 -13.40
CA ARG A 118 -11.08 4.41 -14.43
C ARG A 118 -9.81 4.96 -13.79
N PRO A 119 -8.73 4.17 -13.70
CA PRO A 119 -7.48 4.61 -13.09
C PRO A 119 -6.86 5.85 -13.78
N LYS A 120 -7.07 5.97 -15.10
CA LYS A 120 -6.67 7.12 -15.91
C LYS A 120 -7.92 7.78 -16.48
N LEU A 121 -8.53 8.62 -15.67
CA LEU A 121 -9.86 9.20 -15.90
C LEU A 121 -9.99 9.99 -17.22
N PHE A 122 -8.89 10.60 -17.66
CA PHE A 122 -8.86 11.47 -18.85
C PHE A 122 -8.40 10.77 -20.13
N ASP A 123 -7.97 9.50 -20.07
CA ASP A 123 -7.57 8.76 -21.27
C ASP A 123 -8.79 8.53 -22.18
N MET A 124 -8.78 9.09 -23.39
CA MET A 124 -9.88 8.92 -24.34
C MET A 124 -10.06 7.47 -24.80
N ALA A 125 -8.95 6.73 -24.92
CA ALA A 125 -8.94 5.30 -25.24
C ALA A 125 -8.72 4.50 -23.95
N ILE A 126 -9.83 4.10 -23.31
CA ILE A 126 -9.78 3.34 -22.07
C ILE A 126 -9.30 1.92 -22.36
N ASN A 127 -8.15 1.56 -21.79
CA ASN A 127 -7.71 0.17 -21.72
C ASN A 127 -8.17 -0.41 -20.39
N LYS A 128 -9.19 -1.29 -20.43
CA LYS A 128 -9.62 -2.03 -19.23
C LYS A 128 -8.55 -3.06 -18.88
N PRO A 129 -8.26 -3.28 -17.59
CA PRO A 129 -7.46 -4.44 -17.18
C PRO A 129 -8.09 -5.74 -17.68
N ASP A 130 -7.27 -6.65 -18.21
CA ASP A 130 -7.74 -7.98 -18.58
C ASP A 130 -8.10 -8.82 -17.35
N VAL A 131 -8.97 -9.80 -17.56
CA VAL A 131 -9.34 -10.82 -16.57
C VAL A 131 -8.28 -11.92 -16.47
N LEU A 132 -8.30 -12.69 -15.38
CA LEU A 132 -7.35 -13.79 -15.16
C LEU A 132 -7.86 -15.16 -15.65
N TYR A 133 -9.18 -15.32 -15.83
CA TYR A 133 -9.78 -16.56 -16.34
C TYR A 133 -9.83 -16.56 -17.86
N SER A 134 -9.85 -17.75 -18.47
CA SER A 134 -9.94 -17.92 -19.92
C SER A 134 -11.33 -18.40 -20.38
N LYS A 135 -12.09 -19.04 -19.49
CA LYS A 135 -13.44 -19.56 -19.78
C LYS A 135 -14.36 -19.33 -18.58
N VAL A 136 -15.65 -19.12 -18.84
CA VAL A 136 -16.68 -18.98 -17.81
C VAL A 136 -17.71 -20.09 -17.94
N ILE A 137 -18.08 -20.70 -16.82
CA ILE A 137 -19.20 -21.61 -16.68
C ILE A 137 -20.28 -20.88 -15.87
N GLU A 138 -21.48 -20.77 -16.45
CA GLU A 138 -22.65 -20.24 -15.76
C GLU A 138 -23.39 -21.37 -15.05
N VAL A 139 -23.39 -21.34 -13.72
CA VAL A 139 -24.01 -22.35 -12.88
C VAL A 139 -25.48 -21.98 -12.64
N SER A 140 -26.39 -22.89 -12.99
CA SER A 140 -27.82 -22.76 -12.69
C SER A 140 -28.04 -23.01 -11.20
N GLU A 141 -28.05 -21.93 -10.43
CA GLU A 141 -28.36 -21.87 -9.01
C GLU A 141 -28.72 -20.41 -8.64
N ARG A 142 -29.47 -20.21 -7.55
CA ARG A 142 -29.71 -18.86 -7.02
C ARG A 142 -30.13 -18.91 -5.56
N VAL A 143 -29.51 -18.04 -4.76
CA VAL A 143 -29.93 -17.74 -3.40
C VAL A 143 -30.09 -16.23 -3.20
N THR A 144 -30.82 -15.82 -2.18
CA THR A 144 -30.97 -14.42 -1.74
C THR A 144 -31.03 -14.33 -0.22
N LEU A 145 -30.72 -13.17 0.34
CA LEU A 145 -31.05 -12.89 1.75
C LEU A 145 -32.58 -12.75 1.87
N GLU A 146 -33.14 -13.34 2.92
CA GLU A 146 -34.58 -13.26 3.20
C GLU A 146 -34.96 -11.91 3.85
N ALA A 147 -34.08 -11.40 4.70
CA ALA A 147 -34.28 -10.12 5.38
C ALA A 147 -33.88 -8.93 4.47
N TRP A 148 -34.69 -7.89 4.48
CA TRP A 148 -34.36 -6.59 3.88
C TRP A 148 -33.53 -5.76 4.87
N THR A 149 -32.27 -5.46 4.54
CA THR A 149 -31.31 -4.77 5.43
C THR A 149 -31.72 -3.35 5.84
N GLU A 150 -32.41 -2.61 4.97
CA GLU A 150 -32.96 -1.27 5.24
C GLU A 150 -34.39 -1.25 5.84
N SER A 151 -34.95 -2.40 6.25
CA SER A 151 -36.26 -2.39 6.89
C SER A 151 -36.19 -1.60 8.20
N LYS A 152 -37.14 -0.67 8.40
CA LYS A 152 -37.23 0.10 9.66
C LYS A 152 -37.55 -0.78 10.87
N VAL A 153 -38.10 -1.98 10.64
CA VAL A 153 -38.45 -2.97 11.67
C VAL A 153 -38.05 -4.36 11.15
N PRO A 154 -36.98 -4.97 11.66
CA PRO A 154 -36.64 -6.35 11.34
C PRO A 154 -37.71 -7.29 11.94
N GLU A 155 -38.43 -8.03 11.11
CA GLU A 155 -39.31 -9.11 11.58
C GLU A 155 -38.49 -10.37 11.85
N ALA A 156 -38.84 -11.12 12.90
CA ALA A 156 -38.19 -12.39 13.19
C ALA A 156 -38.61 -13.45 12.16
N ILE A 157 -37.64 -14.07 11.48
CA ILE A 157 -37.88 -15.06 10.44
C ILE A 157 -37.88 -16.47 11.05
N ASP A 158 -38.99 -17.20 10.92
CA ASP A 158 -39.13 -18.58 11.39
C ASP A 158 -38.73 -19.60 10.32
N LEU A 159 -37.56 -20.21 10.49
CA LEU A 159 -37.00 -21.21 9.57
C LEU A 159 -37.86 -22.48 9.46
N SER A 160 -38.72 -22.77 10.45
CA SER A 160 -39.51 -24.01 10.45
C SER A 160 -40.69 -23.97 9.47
N GLN A 161 -41.05 -22.78 8.99
CA GLN A 161 -42.24 -22.58 8.15
C GLN A 161 -41.97 -22.81 6.66
N ASP A 162 -40.70 -22.81 6.23
CA ASP A 162 -40.33 -22.89 4.82
C ASP A 162 -39.00 -23.64 4.63
N THR A 163 -39.05 -24.77 3.92
CA THR A 163 -37.88 -25.62 3.64
C THR A 163 -36.85 -24.96 2.72
N GLN A 164 -37.20 -23.87 2.04
CA GLN A 164 -36.26 -23.09 1.22
C GLN A 164 -35.45 -22.10 2.07
N LEU A 165 -35.84 -21.88 3.33
CA LEU A 165 -35.10 -21.04 4.25
C LEU A 165 -34.03 -21.86 4.96
N VAL A 166 -32.81 -21.36 4.88
CA VAL A 166 -31.64 -21.93 5.54
C VAL A 166 -30.94 -20.85 6.33
N LYS A 167 -30.42 -21.20 7.51
CA LYS A 167 -29.57 -20.28 8.26
C LYS A 167 -28.17 -20.33 7.65
N GLY A 168 -27.72 -19.22 7.09
CA GLY A 168 -26.34 -19.06 6.63
C GLY A 168 -25.37 -19.04 7.80
N ILE A 169 -24.08 -19.25 7.52
CA ILE A 169 -23.04 -19.33 8.56
C ILE A 169 -22.81 -18.01 9.28
N THR A 170 -23.15 -16.88 8.65
CA THR A 170 -23.06 -15.53 9.25
C THR A 170 -24.17 -15.29 10.29
N GLY A 171 -25.16 -16.18 10.36
CA GLY A 171 -26.36 -16.06 11.17
C GLY A 171 -27.56 -15.50 10.41
N GLU A 172 -27.35 -14.92 9.23
CA GLU A 172 -28.40 -14.42 8.35
C GLU A 172 -29.27 -15.55 7.78
N VAL A 173 -30.54 -15.25 7.50
CA VAL A 173 -31.43 -16.19 6.84
C VAL A 173 -31.34 -16.04 5.32
N VAL A 174 -31.07 -17.13 4.65
CA VAL A 174 -30.92 -17.23 3.20
C VAL A 174 -32.09 -18.03 2.65
N ARG A 175 -32.66 -17.56 1.54
CA ARG A 175 -33.66 -18.28 0.75
C ARG A 175 -32.99 -18.89 -0.47
N VAL A 176 -33.19 -20.18 -0.68
CA VAL A 176 -32.80 -20.88 -1.90
C VAL A 176 -33.90 -20.70 -2.96
N LEU A 177 -33.66 -19.85 -3.94
CA LEU A 177 -34.59 -19.56 -5.05
C LEU A 177 -34.51 -20.62 -6.14
N GLU A 178 -33.30 -21.08 -6.44
CA GLU A 178 -33.03 -22.13 -7.41
C GLU A 178 -31.90 -23.04 -6.85
N PRO A 179 -32.16 -24.33 -6.60
CA PRO A 179 -31.14 -25.25 -6.11
C PRO A 179 -30.08 -25.51 -7.18
N LEU A 180 -28.87 -25.91 -6.77
CA LEU A 180 -27.79 -26.28 -7.69
C LEU A 180 -28.16 -27.47 -8.60
N ASP A 181 -28.10 -27.26 -9.92
CA ASP A 181 -28.18 -28.36 -10.89
C ASP A 181 -26.85 -29.12 -10.98
N ILE A 182 -26.74 -30.18 -10.18
CA ILE A 182 -25.53 -31.03 -10.09
C ILE A 182 -25.16 -31.67 -11.43
N ASN A 183 -26.14 -32.11 -12.22
CA ASN A 183 -25.87 -32.86 -13.45
C ASN A 183 -25.37 -31.92 -14.56
N ALA A 184 -26.06 -30.80 -14.77
CA ALA A 184 -25.64 -29.80 -15.74
C ALA A 184 -24.27 -29.19 -15.37
N THR A 185 -24.04 -28.97 -14.06
CA THR A 185 -22.75 -28.47 -13.59
C THR A 185 -21.63 -29.48 -13.83
N ARG A 186 -21.84 -30.76 -13.50
CA ARG A 186 -20.85 -31.83 -13.79
C ARG A 186 -20.51 -31.89 -15.27
N GLN A 187 -21.52 -31.82 -16.16
CA GLN A 187 -21.30 -31.83 -17.60
C GLN A 187 -20.42 -30.64 -18.03
N SER A 188 -20.76 -29.43 -17.59
CA SER A 188 -20.01 -28.22 -17.94
C SER A 188 -18.56 -28.26 -17.44
N LEU A 189 -18.34 -28.80 -16.23
CA LEU A 189 -17.01 -29.01 -15.68
C LEU A 189 -16.21 -30.05 -16.47
N GLN A 190 -16.85 -31.15 -16.89
CA GLN A 190 -16.21 -32.19 -17.70
C GLN A 190 -15.79 -31.63 -19.07
N GLU A 191 -16.67 -30.87 -19.73
CA GLU A 191 -16.36 -30.23 -21.01
C GLU A 191 -15.15 -29.29 -20.90
N ALA A 192 -15.06 -28.49 -19.84
CA ALA A 192 -13.89 -27.65 -19.62
C ALA A 192 -12.62 -28.47 -19.32
N TYR A 193 -12.73 -29.55 -18.56
CA TYR A 193 -11.60 -30.44 -18.31
C TYR A 193 -11.09 -31.10 -19.60
N ASP A 194 -11.99 -31.54 -20.47
CA ASP A 194 -11.69 -32.18 -21.76
C ASP A 194 -11.05 -31.19 -22.75
N GLU A 195 -11.36 -29.89 -22.63
CA GLU A 195 -10.68 -28.80 -23.35
C GLU A 195 -9.25 -28.52 -22.87
N GLY A 196 -8.83 -29.12 -21.75
CA GLY A 196 -7.47 -29.03 -21.23
C GLY A 196 -7.31 -28.16 -19.98
N PHE A 197 -8.39 -27.59 -19.45
CA PHE A 197 -8.31 -26.82 -18.20
C PHE A 197 -8.03 -27.73 -17.01
N ARG A 198 -7.14 -27.30 -16.11
CA ARG A 198 -6.78 -28.03 -14.88
C ARG A 198 -6.95 -27.22 -13.61
N SER A 199 -7.19 -25.91 -13.73
CA SER A 199 -7.48 -25.01 -12.62
C SER A 199 -8.86 -24.37 -12.76
N ILE A 200 -9.58 -24.23 -11.64
CA ILE A 200 -10.91 -23.63 -11.58
C ILE A 200 -11.08 -22.74 -10.35
N ALA A 201 -11.67 -21.57 -10.55
CA ALA A 201 -12.20 -20.71 -9.52
C ALA A 201 -13.73 -20.78 -9.49
N VAL A 202 -14.32 -20.88 -8.30
CA VAL A 202 -15.78 -20.88 -8.11
C VAL A 202 -16.16 -19.65 -7.30
N CYS A 203 -17.09 -18.83 -7.81
CA CYS A 203 -17.60 -17.66 -7.12
C CYS A 203 -19.10 -17.47 -7.36
N LEU A 204 -19.91 -17.83 -6.37
CA LEU A 204 -21.37 -17.73 -6.43
C LEU A 204 -21.91 -16.55 -5.61
N MET A 205 -23.11 -16.10 -5.96
CA MET A 205 -23.81 -15.05 -5.22
C MET A 205 -24.11 -15.49 -3.79
N HIS A 206 -23.86 -14.61 -2.82
CA HIS A 206 -24.03 -14.86 -1.38
C HIS A 206 -23.28 -16.07 -0.81
N SER A 207 -22.26 -16.60 -1.50
CA SER A 207 -21.51 -17.79 -1.04
C SER A 207 -20.73 -17.56 0.26
N TYR A 208 -20.46 -16.30 0.61
CA TYR A 208 -19.88 -15.91 1.90
C TYR A 208 -20.74 -16.36 3.10
N THR A 209 -22.06 -16.44 2.93
CA THR A 209 -23.01 -16.91 3.97
C THR A 209 -23.60 -18.29 3.65
N TYR A 210 -23.86 -18.59 2.38
CA TYR A 210 -24.38 -19.89 1.92
C TYR A 210 -23.38 -20.60 1.00
N ARG A 211 -22.48 -21.38 1.59
CA ARG A 211 -21.34 -22.00 0.90
C ARG A 211 -21.62 -23.36 0.25
N ASP A 212 -22.77 -23.96 0.53
CA ASP A 212 -23.04 -25.36 0.19
C ASP A 212 -22.96 -25.64 -1.31
N HIS A 213 -23.45 -24.72 -2.13
CA HIS A 213 -23.35 -24.83 -3.59
C HIS A 213 -21.89 -24.82 -4.07
N GLU A 214 -21.04 -23.90 -3.57
CA GLU A 214 -19.62 -23.87 -3.94
C GLU A 214 -18.88 -25.15 -3.50
N LEU A 215 -19.13 -25.63 -2.28
CA LEU A 215 -18.53 -26.86 -1.77
C LEU A 215 -18.93 -28.09 -2.61
N ALA A 216 -20.18 -28.15 -3.08
CA ALA A 216 -20.63 -29.21 -3.97
C ALA A 216 -19.89 -29.16 -5.32
N ILE A 217 -19.74 -27.97 -5.90
CA ILE A 217 -19.02 -27.76 -7.17
C ILE A 217 -17.54 -28.14 -7.04
N GLY A 218 -16.90 -27.74 -5.94
CA GLY A 218 -15.50 -28.09 -5.68
C GLY A 218 -15.27 -29.60 -5.67
N LYS A 219 -16.11 -30.35 -4.93
CA LYS A 219 -16.06 -31.82 -4.92
C LYS A 219 -16.27 -32.44 -6.30
N LEU A 220 -17.15 -31.86 -7.13
CA LEU A 220 -17.36 -32.33 -8.50
C LEU A 220 -16.10 -32.12 -9.35
N ALA A 221 -15.46 -30.95 -9.24
CA ALA A 221 -14.24 -30.63 -9.98
C ALA A 221 -13.07 -31.55 -9.57
N GLU A 222 -12.88 -31.79 -8.27
CA GLU A 222 -11.89 -32.75 -7.76
C GLU A 222 -12.12 -34.16 -8.32
N GLN A 223 -13.38 -34.62 -8.34
CA GLN A 223 -13.74 -35.94 -8.89
C GLN A 223 -13.47 -36.08 -10.38
N ILE A 224 -13.57 -34.98 -11.14
CA ILE A 224 -13.28 -34.96 -12.58
C ILE A 224 -11.76 -34.97 -12.84
N GLY A 225 -10.98 -34.40 -11.92
CA GLY A 225 -9.52 -34.42 -11.97
C GLY A 225 -8.86 -33.05 -12.11
N PHE A 226 -9.58 -31.94 -11.86
CA PHE A 226 -8.96 -30.62 -11.74
C PHE A 226 -7.85 -30.68 -10.69
N THR A 227 -6.65 -30.22 -11.04
CA THR A 227 -5.48 -30.28 -10.15
C THR A 227 -5.48 -29.18 -9.12
N HIS A 228 -6.22 -28.09 -9.36
CA HIS A 228 -6.37 -26.98 -8.43
C HIS A 228 -7.81 -26.44 -8.47
N VAL A 229 -8.40 -26.23 -7.30
CA VAL A 229 -9.78 -25.75 -7.12
C VAL A 229 -9.77 -24.65 -6.07
N SER A 230 -10.22 -23.45 -6.44
CA SER A 230 -10.32 -22.30 -5.55
C SER A 230 -11.78 -21.95 -5.29
N LEU A 231 -12.25 -22.15 -4.06
CA LEU A 231 -13.60 -21.79 -3.64
C LEU A 231 -13.60 -20.43 -2.95
N SER A 232 -14.40 -19.49 -3.47
CA SER A 232 -14.43 -18.14 -2.94
C SER A 232 -14.97 -18.07 -1.50
N ALA A 233 -15.88 -18.97 -1.14
CA ALA A 233 -16.44 -19.11 0.20
C ALA A 233 -15.45 -19.67 1.25
N GLU A 234 -14.33 -20.24 0.82
CA GLU A 234 -13.26 -20.73 1.71
C GLU A 234 -12.09 -19.73 1.77
N LEU A 235 -11.72 -19.15 0.64
CA LEU A 235 -10.58 -18.24 0.54
C LEU A 235 -10.87 -16.85 1.14
N ALA A 236 -12.02 -16.27 0.80
CA ALA A 236 -12.39 -14.92 1.19
C ALA A 236 -13.91 -14.82 1.45
N PRO A 237 -14.42 -15.34 2.58
CA PRO A 237 -15.84 -15.40 2.90
C PRO A 237 -16.41 -14.03 3.31
N VAL A 238 -16.29 -13.03 2.44
CA VAL A 238 -16.78 -11.66 2.63
C VAL A 238 -17.85 -11.32 1.59
N ILE A 239 -18.76 -10.40 1.91
CA ILE A 239 -19.95 -10.10 1.10
C ILE A 239 -19.66 -9.67 -0.35
N LYS A 240 -18.61 -8.88 -0.58
CA LYS A 240 -18.32 -8.20 -1.86
C LYS A 240 -17.88 -9.18 -2.95
N ILE A 241 -18.80 -9.54 -3.85
CA ILE A 241 -18.60 -10.59 -4.86
C ILE A 241 -17.49 -10.30 -5.86
N VAL A 242 -17.28 -9.04 -6.29
CA VAL A 242 -16.24 -8.72 -7.27
C VAL A 242 -14.83 -8.90 -6.69
N PRO A 243 -14.45 -8.27 -5.56
CA PRO A 243 -13.17 -8.55 -4.89
C PRO A 243 -13.01 -10.03 -4.48
N ARG A 244 -14.06 -10.67 -3.99
CA ARG A 244 -14.06 -12.10 -3.65
C ARG A 244 -13.77 -12.99 -4.87
N GLY A 245 -14.42 -12.72 -6.01
CA GLY A 245 -14.21 -13.44 -7.26
C GLY A 245 -12.85 -13.17 -7.90
N HIS A 246 -12.33 -11.94 -7.79
CA HIS A 246 -10.96 -11.64 -8.17
C HIS A 246 -9.95 -12.45 -7.34
N SER A 247 -10.18 -12.57 -6.03
CA SER A 247 -9.30 -13.33 -5.13
C SER A 247 -9.31 -14.82 -5.42
N SER A 248 -10.48 -15.43 -5.62
CA SER A 248 -10.57 -16.85 -5.98
C SER A 248 -9.96 -17.12 -7.36
N THR A 249 -10.15 -16.22 -8.33
CA THR A 249 -9.52 -16.34 -9.65
C THR A 249 -8.01 -16.16 -9.56
N ALA A 250 -7.51 -15.19 -8.79
CA ALA A 250 -6.08 -14.97 -8.59
C ALA A 250 -5.40 -16.18 -7.93
N ASP A 251 -6.03 -16.78 -6.93
CA ASP A 251 -5.54 -18.01 -6.31
C ASP A 251 -5.47 -19.16 -7.33
N ALA A 252 -6.56 -19.39 -8.08
CA ALA A 252 -6.61 -20.46 -9.10
C ALA A 252 -5.57 -20.26 -10.22
N TYR A 253 -5.30 -19.01 -10.56
CA TYR A 253 -4.37 -18.62 -11.60
C TYR A 253 -2.90 -18.75 -11.17
N LEU A 254 -2.59 -18.44 -9.90
CA LEU A 254 -1.21 -18.31 -9.40
C LEU A 254 -0.71 -19.53 -8.63
N THR A 255 -1.56 -20.23 -7.88
CA THR A 255 -1.13 -21.34 -7.02
C THR A 255 -0.45 -22.47 -7.81
N PRO A 256 -0.94 -22.89 -8.99
CA PRO A 256 -0.24 -23.90 -9.80
C PRO A 256 1.18 -23.47 -10.22
N GLU A 257 1.43 -22.19 -10.52
CA GLU A 257 2.77 -21.68 -10.84
C GLU A 257 3.70 -21.73 -9.63
N ILE A 258 3.18 -21.39 -8.45
CA ILE A 258 3.93 -21.49 -7.19
C ILE A 258 4.30 -22.94 -6.89
N GLN A 259 3.37 -23.88 -7.09
CA GLN A 259 3.65 -25.32 -6.91
C GLN A 259 4.72 -25.81 -7.89
N ARG A 260 4.69 -25.39 -9.16
CA ARG A 260 5.75 -25.69 -10.14
C ARG A 260 7.10 -25.13 -9.72
N TYR A 261 7.14 -23.89 -9.23
CA TYR A 261 8.35 -23.27 -8.73
C TYR A 261 8.94 -24.04 -7.54
N ILE A 262 8.10 -24.39 -6.57
CA ILE A 262 8.48 -25.18 -5.40
C ILE A 262 9.03 -26.55 -5.82
N ALA A 263 8.36 -27.23 -6.77
CA ALA A 263 8.84 -28.52 -7.27
C ALA A 263 10.21 -28.39 -7.97
N GLY A 264 10.42 -27.30 -8.72
CA GLY A 264 11.71 -26.97 -9.34
C GLY A 264 12.81 -26.75 -8.30
N PHE A 265 12.52 -25.95 -7.27
CA PHE A 265 13.43 -25.72 -6.15
C PHE A 265 13.77 -27.04 -5.42
N GLU A 266 12.75 -27.84 -5.08
CA GLU A 266 12.89 -29.14 -4.43
C GLU A 266 13.77 -30.10 -5.25
N SER A 267 13.68 -30.06 -6.59
CA SER A 267 14.46 -30.92 -7.48
C SER A 267 15.98 -30.72 -7.37
N GLY A 268 16.43 -29.56 -6.87
CA GLY A 268 17.83 -29.23 -6.61
C GLY A 268 18.46 -29.97 -5.42
N PHE A 269 17.65 -30.67 -4.62
CA PHE A 269 18.09 -31.34 -3.39
C PHE A 269 17.95 -32.86 -3.47
N GLU A 270 18.78 -33.57 -2.70
CA GLU A 270 18.69 -35.03 -2.57
C GLU A 270 17.43 -35.44 -1.82
N ASP A 271 17.10 -34.72 -0.74
CA ASP A 271 16.11 -35.16 0.25
C ASP A 271 15.50 -34.00 1.07
N LEU A 272 15.06 -32.89 0.45
CA LEU A 272 14.53 -31.70 1.15
C LEU A 272 13.56 -32.04 2.30
N ARG A 273 12.52 -32.85 2.02
CA ARG A 273 11.49 -33.26 2.99
C ARG A 273 11.99 -34.18 4.10
N ALA A 274 13.03 -34.98 3.84
CA ALA A 274 13.56 -35.97 4.79
C ALA A 274 14.83 -35.50 5.50
N SER A 275 15.44 -34.40 5.06
CA SER A 275 16.71 -33.85 5.56
C SER A 275 16.66 -33.37 7.02
N GLY A 276 15.45 -33.10 7.53
CA GLY A 276 15.25 -32.43 8.83
C GLY A 276 15.42 -30.91 8.78
N CYS A 277 15.76 -30.34 7.62
CA CYS A 277 15.81 -28.89 7.40
C CYS A 277 14.39 -28.30 7.41
N ARG A 278 14.17 -27.23 8.19
CA ARG A 278 12.91 -26.46 8.12
C ARG A 278 12.95 -25.57 6.88
N CYS A 279 12.07 -25.81 5.91
CA CYS A 279 11.96 -24.99 4.71
C CYS A 279 10.66 -24.19 4.74
N GLU A 280 10.80 -22.87 4.82
CA GLU A 280 9.69 -21.95 5.07
C GLU A 280 9.70 -20.82 4.04
N PHE A 281 8.53 -20.37 3.62
CA PHE A 281 8.37 -19.30 2.65
C PHE A 281 7.64 -18.12 3.27
N MET A 282 8.06 -16.93 2.88
CA MET A 282 7.45 -15.67 3.28
C MET A 282 6.08 -15.50 2.61
N GLN A 283 5.09 -15.07 3.39
CA GLN A 283 3.78 -14.67 2.92
C GLN A 283 3.68 -13.14 2.86
N SER A 284 2.67 -12.63 2.14
CA SER A 284 2.39 -11.18 2.00
C SER A 284 2.18 -10.45 3.32
N ASP A 285 1.80 -11.17 4.38
CA ASP A 285 1.48 -10.64 5.70
C ASP A 285 2.70 -10.54 6.65
N GLY A 286 3.90 -10.87 6.15
CA GLY A 286 5.17 -10.87 6.89
C GLY A 286 5.45 -12.15 7.68
N GLY A 287 4.53 -13.12 7.67
CA GLY A 287 4.69 -14.41 8.34
C GLY A 287 5.33 -15.46 7.45
N LEU A 288 6.04 -16.40 8.06
CA LEU A 288 6.53 -17.61 7.38
C LEU A 288 5.50 -18.75 7.45
N VAL A 289 5.47 -19.57 6.41
CA VAL A 289 4.71 -20.82 6.33
C VAL A 289 5.59 -21.94 5.78
N GLU A 290 5.32 -23.19 6.13
CA GLU A 290 5.96 -24.35 5.50
C GLU A 290 5.78 -24.32 3.97
N PHE A 291 6.87 -24.63 3.24
CA PHE A 291 6.96 -24.37 1.80
C PHE A 291 5.87 -25.02 0.94
N THR A 292 5.28 -26.14 1.36
CA THR A 292 4.22 -26.84 0.63
C THR A 292 2.84 -26.22 0.82
N SER A 293 2.68 -25.38 1.85
CA SER A 293 1.42 -24.69 2.18
C SER A 293 1.32 -23.29 1.58
N LEU A 294 2.34 -22.82 0.85
CA LEU A 294 2.31 -21.50 0.21
C LEU A 294 1.31 -21.47 -0.96
N SER A 295 0.31 -20.58 -0.87
CA SER A 295 -0.61 -20.32 -1.98
C SER A 295 -0.18 -19.13 -2.83
N GLY A 296 -0.65 -19.09 -4.08
CA GLY A 296 -0.40 -18.00 -5.00
C GLY A 296 -0.93 -16.66 -4.49
N LEU A 297 -2.11 -16.66 -3.86
CA LEU A 297 -2.73 -15.46 -3.29
C LEU A 297 -1.87 -14.82 -2.18
N ARG A 298 -1.27 -15.66 -1.32
CA ARG A 298 -0.45 -15.23 -0.18
C ARG A 298 1.03 -15.04 -0.50
N ALA A 299 1.46 -15.32 -1.73
CA ALA A 299 2.85 -15.14 -2.17
C ALA A 299 3.10 -13.77 -2.83
N ILE A 300 2.04 -13.01 -3.12
CA ILE A 300 2.11 -11.70 -3.78
C ILE A 300 2.80 -10.69 -2.86
N LEU A 301 3.81 -9.99 -3.36
CA LEU A 301 4.64 -9.06 -2.57
C LEU A 301 5.33 -9.68 -1.34
N SER A 302 5.56 -11.00 -1.32
CA SER A 302 6.26 -11.67 -0.21
C SER A 302 7.72 -11.23 -0.04
N GLY A 303 8.42 -10.87 -1.12
CA GLY A 303 9.80 -10.32 -1.05
C GLY A 303 9.86 -9.02 -0.23
N PRO A 304 9.15 -7.95 -0.64
CA PRO A 304 9.05 -6.70 0.10
C PRO A 304 8.59 -6.88 1.56
N ALA A 305 7.70 -7.83 1.85
CA ALA A 305 7.27 -8.14 3.22
C ALA A 305 8.44 -8.57 4.13
N GLY A 306 9.42 -9.29 3.58
CA GLY A 306 10.68 -9.58 4.29
C GLY A 306 11.45 -8.30 4.64
N GLY A 307 11.48 -7.31 3.74
CA GLY A 307 12.08 -6.00 3.99
C GLY A 307 11.40 -5.27 5.14
N VAL A 308 10.07 -5.32 5.20
CA VAL A 308 9.27 -4.73 6.28
C VAL A 308 9.62 -5.33 7.63
N VAL A 309 9.63 -6.67 7.72
CA VAL A 309 10.05 -7.37 8.94
C VAL A 309 11.50 -7.00 9.29
N GLY A 310 12.38 -6.92 8.29
CA GLY A 310 13.78 -6.58 8.45
C GLY A 310 14.00 -5.23 9.13
N TYR A 311 13.44 -4.14 8.60
CA TYR A 311 13.62 -2.82 9.22
C TYR A 311 12.84 -2.71 10.53
N ALA A 312 11.64 -3.30 10.63
CA ALA A 312 10.86 -3.28 11.86
C ALA A 312 11.64 -3.92 13.01
N ARG A 313 12.29 -5.06 12.79
CA ARG A 313 13.05 -5.77 13.83
C ARG A 313 14.44 -5.18 14.09
N THR A 314 15.09 -4.58 13.09
CA THR A 314 16.47 -4.08 13.25
C THR A 314 16.55 -2.61 13.62
N SER A 315 15.57 -1.80 13.22
CA SER A 315 15.60 -0.34 13.36
C SER A 315 14.62 0.18 14.42
N SER A 316 13.60 -0.60 14.79
CA SER A 316 12.80 -0.24 15.97
C SER A 316 13.61 -0.41 17.24
N ASP A 317 13.34 0.46 18.21
CA ASP A 317 13.99 0.43 19.51
C ASP A 317 12.91 0.51 20.58
N PRO A 318 12.76 -0.54 21.42
CA PRO A 318 11.71 -0.58 22.44
C PRO A 318 11.91 0.43 23.58
N ILE A 319 13.10 1.01 23.71
CA ILE A 319 13.42 2.02 24.73
C ILE A 319 13.14 3.42 24.19
N ALA A 320 13.63 3.72 22.98
CA ALA A 320 13.34 5.00 22.35
C ALA A 320 11.86 5.12 21.93
N ASN A 321 11.21 3.99 21.64
CA ASN A 321 9.80 3.85 21.25
C ASN A 321 9.38 4.86 20.17
N THR A 322 10.31 5.23 19.29
CA THR A 322 10.08 6.16 18.18
C THR A 322 9.61 5.34 16.98
N PRO A 323 8.43 5.65 16.40
CA PRO A 323 7.96 5.00 15.18
C PRO A 323 8.97 5.08 14.03
N VAL A 324 8.96 4.09 13.15
CA VAL A 324 9.93 3.96 12.05
C VAL A 324 9.22 3.85 10.71
N ILE A 325 9.69 4.62 9.73
CA ILE A 325 9.27 4.52 8.33
C ILE A 325 10.33 3.71 7.58
N GLY A 326 9.92 2.62 6.94
CA GLY A 326 10.78 1.85 6.05
C GLY A 326 10.85 2.49 4.67
N PHE A 327 12.05 2.59 4.11
CA PHE A 327 12.32 3.09 2.77
C PHE A 327 13.27 2.13 2.05
N ASP A 328 12.70 1.24 1.24
CA ASP A 328 13.44 0.31 0.37
C ASP A 328 13.53 0.88 -1.04
N MET A 329 14.72 1.33 -1.47
CA MET A 329 14.90 1.81 -2.83
C MET A 329 15.81 0.89 -3.63
N GLY A 330 15.22 0.30 -4.67
CA GLY A 330 15.90 -0.55 -5.64
C GLY A 330 16.19 0.16 -6.97
N GLY A 331 16.42 -0.66 -8.00
CA GLY A 331 16.66 -0.17 -9.37
C GLY A 331 15.38 0.23 -10.12
N THR A 332 14.21 -0.27 -9.74
CA THR A 332 12.98 -0.07 -10.53
C THR A 332 11.90 0.69 -9.76
N SER A 333 11.82 0.43 -8.46
CA SER A 333 10.77 0.94 -7.58
C SER A 333 11.33 1.24 -6.20
N THR A 334 10.48 1.89 -5.42
CA THR A 334 10.68 2.13 -3.99
C THR A 334 9.47 1.60 -3.25
N ASP A 335 9.70 0.79 -2.21
CA ASP A 335 8.67 0.27 -1.31
C ASP A 335 8.77 0.99 0.04
N VAL A 336 7.65 1.53 0.51
CA VAL A 336 7.57 2.23 1.80
C VAL A 336 6.49 1.62 2.68
N SER A 337 6.73 1.61 3.98
CA SER A 337 5.80 1.13 5.00
C SER A 337 6.08 1.80 6.35
N ARG A 338 5.19 1.62 7.31
CA ARG A 338 5.30 2.21 8.65
C ARG A 338 5.27 1.12 9.73
N PHE A 339 6.11 1.27 10.75
CA PHE A 339 6.11 0.42 11.93
C PHE A 339 6.07 1.26 13.21
N ALA A 340 5.14 0.94 14.11
CA ALA A 340 4.96 1.64 15.38
C ALA A 340 4.63 0.66 16.52
N GLY A 341 5.44 -0.38 16.65
CA GLY A 341 5.26 -1.46 17.65
C GLY A 341 4.60 -2.70 17.08
N GLU A 342 3.76 -2.55 16.05
CA GLU A 342 3.10 -3.63 15.33
C GLU A 342 3.28 -3.51 13.82
N LEU A 343 3.16 -4.64 13.12
CA LEU A 343 3.18 -4.72 11.66
C LEU A 343 1.79 -4.35 11.12
N GLU A 344 1.67 -3.17 10.49
CA GLU A 344 0.40 -2.73 9.91
C GLU A 344 -0.02 -3.62 8.73
N GLN A 345 -1.27 -4.06 8.73
CA GLN A 345 -1.84 -4.93 7.69
C GLN A 345 -3.01 -4.27 6.96
N ILE A 346 -3.08 -4.50 5.66
CA ILE A 346 -4.23 -4.20 4.79
C ILE A 346 -4.83 -5.51 4.26
N PHE A 347 -6.09 -5.44 3.88
CA PHE A 347 -6.91 -6.60 3.56
C PHE A 347 -7.45 -6.54 2.13
N ASP A 348 -7.60 -5.33 1.61
CA ASP A 348 -7.93 -5.06 0.23
C ASP A 348 -6.74 -4.34 -0.40
N SER A 349 -6.13 -4.96 -1.41
CA SER A 349 -5.06 -4.34 -2.20
C SER A 349 -5.35 -4.53 -3.69
N THR A 350 -4.78 -3.67 -4.54
CA THR A 350 -4.90 -3.83 -6.01
C THR A 350 -3.52 -3.99 -6.61
N THR A 351 -3.27 -5.17 -7.19
CA THR A 351 -2.00 -5.49 -7.87
C THR A 351 -2.29 -5.85 -9.31
N ALA A 352 -1.55 -5.26 -10.27
CA ALA A 352 -1.73 -5.49 -11.71
C ALA A 352 -3.17 -5.25 -12.22
N GLY A 353 -3.92 -4.35 -11.57
CA GLY A 353 -5.33 -4.07 -11.90
C GLY A 353 -6.34 -5.09 -11.35
N VAL A 354 -5.89 -6.06 -10.54
CA VAL A 354 -6.75 -7.05 -9.89
C VAL A 354 -6.82 -6.73 -8.39
N THR A 355 -8.04 -6.58 -7.87
CA THR A 355 -8.26 -6.35 -6.44
C THR A 355 -8.26 -7.68 -5.69
N ILE A 356 -7.42 -7.80 -4.68
CA ILE A 356 -7.16 -9.01 -3.92
C ILE A 356 -7.56 -8.78 -2.47
N GLN A 357 -8.33 -9.74 -1.94
CA GLN A 357 -8.79 -9.79 -0.56
C GLN A 357 -7.99 -10.83 0.20
N SER A 358 -6.81 -10.44 0.64
CA SER A 358 -5.91 -11.28 1.43
C SER A 358 -5.16 -10.39 2.41
N PRO A 359 -4.76 -10.89 3.58
CA PRO A 359 -3.96 -10.11 4.51
C PRO A 359 -2.59 -9.86 3.91
N GLN A 360 -2.17 -8.59 3.91
CA GLN A 360 -0.87 -8.16 3.41
C GLN A 360 -0.35 -7.05 4.31
N LEU A 361 0.97 -6.89 4.40
CA LEU A 361 1.55 -5.70 5.03
C LEU A 361 1.19 -4.44 4.23
N ASP A 362 0.97 -3.32 4.92
CA ASP A 362 0.68 -2.02 4.28
C ASP A 362 1.93 -1.43 3.61
N ILE A 363 2.22 -1.96 2.42
CA ILE A 363 3.35 -1.56 1.58
C ILE A 363 2.82 -0.69 0.44
N ASN A 364 3.32 0.54 0.35
CA ASN A 364 3.04 1.41 -0.77
C ASN A 364 4.27 1.45 -1.69
N THR A 365 4.11 0.93 -2.91
CA THR A 365 5.15 0.95 -3.94
C THR A 365 5.00 2.19 -4.82
N VAL A 366 6.12 2.87 -5.10
CA VAL A 366 6.20 3.91 -6.13
C VAL A 366 7.15 3.48 -7.23
N ALA A 367 6.75 3.75 -8.48
CA ALA A 367 7.56 3.53 -9.69
C ALA A 367 8.68 4.58 -9.84
N ALA A 368 9.40 4.82 -8.75
CA ALA A 368 10.58 5.66 -8.66
C ALA A 368 11.71 4.80 -8.06
N GLY A 369 12.79 4.60 -8.80
CA GLY A 369 13.98 3.86 -8.39
C GLY A 369 15.19 4.36 -9.19
N GLY A 370 16.35 3.71 -9.05
CA GLY A 370 17.57 4.13 -9.77
C GLY A 370 17.42 4.18 -11.31
N GLY A 371 16.60 3.31 -11.87
CA GLY A 371 16.33 3.18 -13.30
C GLY A 371 15.17 4.04 -13.81
N SER A 372 14.51 4.84 -12.97
CA SER A 372 13.41 5.70 -13.42
C SER A 372 13.88 6.74 -14.42
N ILE A 373 13.20 6.82 -15.56
CA ILE A 373 13.61 7.62 -16.72
C ILE A 373 13.35 9.10 -16.46
N LEU A 374 14.30 9.95 -16.85
CA LEU A 374 14.24 11.41 -16.73
C LEU A 374 13.74 12.04 -18.03
N LYS A 375 12.74 12.91 -17.96
CA LYS A 375 12.17 13.61 -19.12
C LYS A 375 11.88 15.08 -18.81
N TRP A 376 12.10 15.95 -19.80
CA TRP A 376 11.57 17.31 -19.81
C TRP A 376 10.28 17.34 -20.64
N GLN A 377 9.18 17.81 -20.07
CA GLN A 377 7.91 17.87 -20.80
C GLN A 377 7.01 18.98 -20.24
N SER A 378 6.46 19.81 -21.14
CA SER A 378 5.51 20.87 -20.79
C SER A 378 6.06 21.86 -19.74
N GLY A 379 7.33 22.24 -19.86
CA GLY A 379 7.97 23.18 -18.94
C GLY A 379 8.31 22.61 -17.55
N MET A 380 8.18 21.29 -17.35
CA MET A 380 8.40 20.63 -16.05
C MET A 380 9.37 19.45 -16.15
N PHE A 381 10.14 19.26 -15.08
CA PHE A 381 10.93 18.05 -14.84
C PHE A 381 9.99 16.88 -14.50
N LYS A 382 10.14 15.74 -15.19
CA LYS A 382 9.39 14.51 -14.93
C LYS A 382 10.34 13.33 -14.69
N VAL A 383 10.03 12.53 -13.66
CA VAL A 383 10.76 11.31 -13.30
C VAL A 383 9.79 10.13 -13.30
N GLY A 384 10.10 9.09 -14.07
CA GLY A 384 9.23 7.92 -14.19
C GLY A 384 7.87 8.25 -14.87
N PRO A 385 6.85 7.37 -14.74
CA PRO A 385 6.87 6.09 -14.03
C PRO A 385 7.62 4.99 -14.80
N GLU A 386 8.01 5.24 -16.04
CA GLU A 386 8.80 4.31 -16.85
C GLU A 386 10.18 4.10 -16.23
N SER A 387 10.66 2.85 -16.26
CA SER A 387 11.99 2.47 -15.80
C SER A 387 12.78 1.81 -16.93
N ALA A 388 14.08 2.10 -16.98
CA ALA A 388 15.01 1.45 -17.89
C ALA A 388 15.38 0.01 -17.47
N SER A 389 14.96 -0.44 -16.27
CA SER A 389 15.25 -1.75 -15.69
C SER A 389 16.77 -2.05 -15.66
N ALA A 390 17.18 -3.31 -15.80
CA ALA A 390 18.58 -3.71 -15.97
C ALA A 390 19.01 -3.83 -17.45
N HIS A 391 18.04 -3.87 -18.37
CA HIS A 391 18.25 -3.93 -19.82
C HIS A 391 17.16 -3.14 -20.58
N PRO A 392 17.52 -2.13 -21.39
CA PRO A 392 18.88 -1.65 -21.63
C PRO A 392 19.52 -1.02 -20.38
N GLY A 393 18.74 -0.68 -19.35
CA GLY A 393 19.24 -0.06 -18.12
C GLY A 393 19.58 1.42 -18.26
N PRO A 394 20.07 2.08 -17.20
CA PRO A 394 20.60 3.44 -17.25
C PRO A 394 21.63 3.65 -18.36
N ALA A 395 21.80 4.90 -18.81
CA ALA A 395 22.77 5.23 -19.87
C ALA A 395 24.19 4.78 -19.51
N CYS A 396 24.57 4.93 -18.24
CA CYS A 396 25.86 4.49 -17.71
C CYS A 396 26.11 2.97 -17.77
N TYR A 397 25.11 2.13 -18.06
CA TYR A 397 25.27 0.67 -18.11
C TYR A 397 25.90 0.16 -19.42
N ARG A 398 26.24 1.06 -20.36
CA ARG A 398 26.92 0.73 -21.64
C ARG A 398 26.07 -0.12 -22.60
N LYS A 399 24.74 0.00 -22.51
CA LYS A 399 23.76 -0.78 -23.29
C LYS A 399 22.81 0.08 -24.14
N GLY A 400 23.09 1.39 -24.25
CA GLY A 400 22.30 2.33 -25.05
C GLY A 400 20.97 2.75 -24.42
N GLY A 401 20.89 2.73 -23.09
CA GLY A 401 19.69 3.15 -22.37
C GLY A 401 19.55 4.67 -22.18
N PRO A 402 18.38 5.12 -21.69
CA PRO A 402 18.08 6.55 -21.47
C PRO A 402 18.71 7.09 -20.18
N LEU A 403 18.60 8.41 -19.95
CA LEU A 403 18.95 9.02 -18.67
C LEU A 403 18.01 8.56 -17.55
N THR A 404 18.59 8.16 -16.41
CA THR A 404 17.84 7.77 -15.22
C THR A 404 18.36 8.44 -13.93
N VAL A 405 17.69 8.18 -12.80
CA VAL A 405 18.12 8.62 -11.45
C VAL A 405 19.55 8.16 -11.11
N THR A 406 19.96 6.96 -11.52
CA THR A 406 21.34 6.45 -11.37
C THR A 406 22.33 7.30 -12.18
N ASP A 407 21.97 7.71 -13.40
CA ASP A 407 22.82 8.60 -14.20
C ASP A 407 22.99 9.97 -13.52
N ALA A 408 21.92 10.52 -12.93
CA ALA A 408 21.97 11.78 -12.16
C ALA A 408 22.92 11.66 -10.95
N ASN A 409 22.79 10.61 -10.15
CA ASN A 409 23.72 10.35 -9.03
C ASN A 409 25.17 10.18 -9.49
N LEU A 410 25.39 9.54 -10.65
CA LEU A 410 26.71 9.36 -11.23
C LEU A 410 27.36 10.69 -11.66
N VAL A 411 26.64 11.52 -12.42
CA VAL A 411 27.21 12.79 -12.91
C VAL A 411 27.46 13.81 -11.79
N LEU A 412 26.69 13.73 -10.70
CA LEU A 412 26.89 14.56 -9.50
C LEU A 412 28.00 14.03 -8.58
N GLY A 413 28.65 12.92 -8.93
CA GLY A 413 29.72 12.30 -8.14
C GLY A 413 29.25 11.56 -6.90
N ARG A 414 27.93 11.42 -6.70
CA ARG A 414 27.33 10.64 -5.59
C ARG A 414 27.56 9.14 -5.76
N LEU A 415 27.73 8.66 -7.00
CA LEU A 415 28.17 7.32 -7.33
C LEU A 415 29.58 7.31 -7.94
N ARG A 416 30.39 6.32 -7.56
CA ARG A 416 31.79 6.21 -7.95
C ARG A 416 32.05 4.95 -8.80
N PRO A 417 32.38 5.08 -10.09
CA PRO A 417 32.67 3.92 -10.95
C PRO A 417 33.76 2.99 -10.42
N GLU A 418 34.70 3.52 -9.63
CA GLU A 418 35.85 2.76 -9.12
C GLU A 418 35.46 1.76 -8.02
N TYR A 419 34.37 2.05 -7.29
CA TYR A 419 33.88 1.24 -6.18
C TYR A 419 32.62 0.42 -6.55
N PHE A 420 32.04 0.70 -7.71
CA PHE A 420 30.91 -0.06 -8.22
C PHE A 420 31.37 -1.39 -8.85
N PRO A 421 30.62 -2.50 -8.71
CA PRO A 421 30.94 -3.76 -9.36
C PRO A 421 31.16 -3.60 -10.88
N LYS A 422 32.30 -4.11 -11.38
CA LYS A 422 32.65 -4.08 -12.80
C LYS A 422 31.95 -5.19 -13.56
N ILE A 423 30.66 -4.99 -13.83
CA ILE A 423 29.76 -5.98 -14.44
C ILE A 423 29.11 -5.47 -15.74
N PHE A 424 29.67 -4.41 -16.34
CA PHE A 424 29.11 -3.75 -17.52
C PHE A 424 29.96 -3.95 -18.78
N GLY A 425 29.42 -3.52 -19.92
CA GLY A 425 30.07 -3.69 -21.22
C GLY A 425 29.84 -5.09 -21.82
N LYS A 426 30.42 -5.33 -22.99
CA LYS A 426 30.16 -6.55 -23.77
C LYS A 426 30.65 -7.83 -23.07
N ASN A 427 31.67 -7.73 -22.23
CA ASN A 427 32.27 -8.84 -21.50
C ASN A 427 31.96 -8.82 -19.99
N GLU A 428 31.09 -7.90 -19.53
CA GLU A 428 30.71 -7.74 -18.11
C GLU A 428 31.90 -7.55 -17.14
N ASP A 429 32.89 -6.76 -17.56
CA ASP A 429 34.14 -6.51 -16.84
C ASP A 429 34.50 -5.00 -16.74
N LEU A 430 33.62 -4.12 -17.24
CA LEU A 430 33.82 -2.68 -17.26
C LEU A 430 33.02 -1.97 -16.14
N PRO A 431 33.52 -0.82 -15.65
CA PRO A 431 32.76 0.03 -14.73
C PRO A 431 31.65 0.81 -15.45
N LEU A 432 30.85 1.53 -14.67
CA LEU A 432 29.87 2.50 -15.17
C LEU A 432 30.49 3.50 -16.15
N ASP A 433 29.72 3.93 -17.14
CA ASP A 433 30.13 4.92 -18.14
C ASP A 433 29.67 6.33 -17.80
N ALA A 434 30.51 7.08 -17.10
CA ALA A 434 30.21 8.47 -16.74
C ALA A 434 30.09 9.39 -17.97
N GLU A 435 30.81 9.10 -19.05
CA GLU A 435 30.80 9.94 -20.26
C GLU A 435 29.49 9.79 -21.03
N ALA A 436 28.96 8.56 -21.10
CA ALA A 436 27.65 8.30 -21.71
C ALA A 436 26.53 9.12 -21.03
N SER A 437 26.50 9.11 -19.69
CA SER A 437 25.53 9.90 -18.91
C SER A 437 25.73 11.39 -19.09
N ARG A 438 26.99 11.87 -19.02
CA ARG A 438 27.31 13.29 -19.16
C ARG A 438 26.85 13.85 -20.50
N LYS A 439 27.17 13.16 -21.60
CA LYS A 439 26.78 13.57 -22.94
C LYS A 439 25.26 13.74 -23.08
N LEU A 440 24.48 12.77 -22.62
CA LEU A 440 23.02 12.85 -22.69
C LEU A 440 22.46 13.98 -21.82
N PHE A 441 23.05 14.22 -20.65
CA PHE A 441 22.67 15.35 -19.82
C PHE A 441 23.02 16.70 -20.47
N GLU A 442 24.15 16.83 -21.16
CA GLU A 442 24.48 18.04 -21.92
C GLU A 442 23.44 18.33 -23.01
N GLU A 443 23.01 17.29 -23.72
CA GLU A 443 21.95 17.38 -24.73
C GLU A 443 20.62 17.84 -24.11
N LEU A 444 20.20 17.22 -23.00
CA LEU A 444 18.95 17.56 -22.29
C LEU A 444 19.00 18.97 -21.68
N THR A 445 20.12 19.36 -21.06
CA THR A 445 20.30 20.72 -20.53
C THR A 445 20.22 21.78 -21.63
N ALA A 446 20.76 21.49 -22.81
CA ALA A 446 20.65 22.39 -23.97
C ALA A 446 19.20 22.49 -24.50
N GLU A 447 18.39 21.44 -24.35
CA GLU A 447 16.96 21.47 -24.67
C GLU A 447 16.18 22.32 -23.66
N ILE A 448 16.34 22.05 -22.36
CA ILE A 448 15.66 22.78 -21.28
C ILE A 448 15.95 24.29 -21.39
N ASN A 449 17.21 24.66 -21.54
CA ASN A 449 17.64 26.06 -21.63
C ASN A 449 17.14 26.83 -22.87
N LYS A 450 16.51 26.15 -23.85
CA LYS A 450 15.83 26.83 -24.96
C LYS A 450 14.42 27.28 -24.58
N GLU A 451 13.80 26.61 -23.62
CA GLU A 451 12.39 26.82 -23.24
C GLU A 451 12.23 27.67 -21.97
N ILE A 452 13.28 27.81 -21.15
CA ILE A 452 13.25 28.59 -19.91
C ILE A 452 14.17 29.81 -19.98
N GLU A 453 13.82 30.87 -19.25
CA GLU A 453 14.61 32.11 -19.20
C GLU A 453 15.87 31.97 -18.32
N VAL A 454 15.80 31.15 -17.27
CA VAL A 454 16.91 30.90 -16.35
C VAL A 454 17.81 29.81 -16.91
N LYS A 455 19.05 30.13 -17.25
CA LYS A 455 20.00 29.14 -17.75
C LYS A 455 20.51 28.25 -16.62
N LEU A 456 20.19 26.97 -16.69
CA LEU A 456 20.65 25.94 -15.77
C LEU A 456 21.93 25.28 -16.29
N SER A 457 22.84 24.95 -15.40
CA SER A 457 23.98 24.07 -15.65
C SER A 457 23.54 22.60 -15.74
N LEU A 458 24.45 21.73 -16.21
CA LEU A 458 24.21 20.29 -16.26
C LEU A 458 23.94 19.74 -14.85
N GLU A 459 24.74 20.17 -13.89
CA GLU A 459 24.65 19.73 -12.50
C GLU A 459 23.35 20.19 -11.85
N GLU A 460 22.88 21.41 -12.13
CA GLU A 460 21.58 21.90 -11.66
C GLU A 460 20.41 21.11 -12.28
N VAL A 461 20.49 20.75 -13.56
CA VAL A 461 19.49 19.89 -14.21
C VAL A 461 19.47 18.50 -13.57
N ALA A 462 20.64 17.88 -13.39
CA ALA A 462 20.74 16.56 -12.75
C ALA A 462 20.24 16.58 -11.29
N ALA A 463 20.62 17.61 -10.51
CA ALA A 463 20.16 17.79 -9.14
C ALA A 463 18.65 18.05 -9.07
N GLY A 464 18.09 18.86 -9.99
CA GLY A 464 16.65 19.11 -10.08
C GLY A 464 15.84 17.85 -10.38
N PHE A 465 16.35 16.93 -11.20
CA PHE A 465 15.73 15.61 -11.37
C PHE A 465 15.78 14.76 -10.10
N LEU A 466 16.86 14.82 -9.31
CA LEU A 466 16.90 14.14 -8.01
C LEU A 466 15.89 14.74 -7.03
N ASP A 467 15.73 16.07 -6.99
CA ASP A 467 14.74 16.75 -6.14
C ASP A 467 13.31 16.31 -6.49
N VAL A 468 12.97 16.24 -7.78
CA VAL A 468 11.66 15.75 -8.24
C VAL A 468 11.46 14.26 -7.96
N ALA A 469 12.51 13.43 -8.10
CA ALA A 469 12.47 12.02 -7.75
C ALA A 469 12.20 11.84 -6.24
N ASN A 470 12.91 12.58 -5.40
CA ASN A 470 12.77 12.57 -3.94
C ASN A 470 11.37 13.01 -3.52
N GLU A 471 10.84 14.11 -4.07
CA GLU A 471 9.48 14.58 -3.75
C GLU A 471 8.41 13.55 -4.20
N SER A 472 8.63 12.88 -5.34
CA SER A 472 7.76 11.80 -5.81
C SER A 472 7.75 10.60 -4.84
N MET A 473 8.92 10.25 -4.27
CA MET A 473 9.07 9.21 -3.25
C MET A 473 8.54 9.63 -1.87
N CYS A 474 8.47 10.92 -1.54
CA CYS A 474 7.85 11.40 -0.31
C CYS A 474 6.32 11.25 -0.28
N ARG A 475 5.65 11.32 -1.44
CA ARG A 475 4.19 11.23 -1.54
C ARG A 475 3.57 9.95 -0.93
N PRO A 476 4.05 8.72 -1.21
CA PRO A 476 3.54 7.51 -0.56
C PRO A 476 3.83 7.50 0.95
N ILE A 477 4.95 8.08 1.40
CA ILE A 477 5.29 8.16 2.83
C ILE A 477 4.26 9.05 3.55
N ARG A 478 3.93 10.22 3.00
CA ARG A 478 2.84 11.09 3.53
C ARG A 478 1.48 10.40 3.49
N THR A 479 1.26 9.52 2.52
CA THR A 479 0.04 8.72 2.45
C THR A 479 -0.03 7.67 3.57
N LEU A 480 1.10 7.10 3.98
CA LEU A 480 1.18 6.19 5.11
C LEU A 480 1.11 6.90 6.47
N THR A 481 1.62 8.13 6.57
CA THR A 481 1.69 8.89 7.81
C THR A 481 0.57 9.92 7.94
N GLU A 482 0.68 11.04 7.23
CA GLU A 482 -0.19 12.20 7.35
C GLU A 482 -1.65 11.85 7.03
N ALA A 483 -1.92 10.97 6.06
CA ALA A 483 -3.29 10.53 5.74
C ALA A 483 -4.00 9.85 6.92
N LYS A 484 -3.23 9.19 7.79
CA LYS A 484 -3.69 8.50 8.99
C LYS A 484 -3.56 9.37 10.26
N GLY A 485 -3.20 10.66 10.10
CA GLY A 485 -3.07 11.61 11.20
C GLY A 485 -1.71 11.61 11.90
N TYR A 486 -0.69 10.94 11.34
CA TYR A 486 0.66 10.92 11.92
C TYR A 486 1.55 12.02 11.33
N ASP A 487 2.37 12.65 12.18
CA ASP A 487 3.44 13.55 11.76
C ASP A 487 4.68 12.75 11.35
N ALA A 488 5.10 12.86 10.08
CA ALA A 488 6.28 12.17 9.56
C ALA A 488 7.57 12.55 10.31
N GLY A 489 7.71 13.81 10.75
CA GLY A 489 8.92 14.31 11.42
C GLY A 489 9.17 13.69 12.81
N LEU A 490 8.15 13.08 13.41
CA LEU A 490 8.25 12.34 14.67
C LEU A 490 8.71 10.88 14.49
N HIS A 491 9.05 10.46 13.27
CA HIS A 491 9.54 9.12 12.96
C HIS A 491 11.05 9.13 12.74
N ASN A 492 11.68 7.96 12.87
CA ASN A 492 12.97 7.68 12.26
C ASN A 492 12.77 7.10 10.85
N LEU A 493 13.68 7.38 9.91
CA LEU A 493 13.67 6.76 8.57
C LEU A 493 14.64 5.57 8.55
N ALA A 494 14.15 4.35 8.37
CA ALA A 494 15.00 3.19 8.09
C ALA A 494 15.23 3.04 6.59
N SER A 495 16.44 3.34 6.13
CA SER A 495 16.80 3.30 4.71
C SER A 495 17.53 2.01 4.35
N PHE A 496 17.06 1.34 3.30
CA PHE A 496 17.61 0.10 2.80
C PHE A 496 17.37 -0.06 1.29
N GLY A 497 17.81 -1.19 0.73
CA GLY A 497 17.92 -1.36 -0.71
C GLY A 497 19.19 -0.71 -1.28
N GLY A 498 19.63 -1.17 -2.46
CA GLY A 498 20.93 -0.78 -3.02
C GLY A 498 21.05 0.72 -3.38
N ALA A 499 19.92 1.41 -3.58
CA ALA A 499 19.89 2.84 -3.88
C ALA A 499 19.41 3.71 -2.72
N GLY A 500 18.90 3.12 -1.63
CA GLY A 500 18.28 3.87 -0.52
C GLY A 500 19.23 4.87 0.14
N GLY A 501 20.47 4.47 0.40
CA GLY A 501 21.49 5.31 1.02
C GLY A 501 21.89 6.55 0.21
N GLN A 502 21.57 6.60 -1.09
CA GLN A 502 21.89 7.73 -1.97
C GLN A 502 20.89 8.89 -1.81
N HIS A 503 19.68 8.60 -1.32
CA HIS A 503 18.54 9.52 -1.26
C HIS A 503 18.01 9.75 0.17
N ALA A 504 18.43 8.93 1.13
CA ALA A 504 17.84 8.91 2.48
C ALA A 504 17.83 10.27 3.18
N CYS A 505 18.96 11.01 3.14
CA CYS A 505 19.04 12.32 3.79
C CYS A 505 18.14 13.37 3.12
N ASP A 506 18.07 13.38 1.79
CA ASP A 506 17.23 14.33 1.04
C ASP A 506 15.74 14.07 1.31
N ILE A 507 15.33 12.79 1.36
CA ILE A 507 13.97 12.38 1.71
C ILE A 507 13.63 12.74 3.16
N SER A 508 14.54 12.46 4.10
CA SER A 508 14.35 12.84 5.50
C SER A 508 14.19 14.34 5.65
N LYS A 509 15.00 15.15 4.96
CA LYS A 509 14.89 16.62 4.95
C LYS A 509 13.52 17.08 4.41
N ALA A 510 13.05 16.49 3.31
CA ALA A 510 11.75 16.83 2.71
C ALA A 510 10.53 16.42 3.57
N LEU A 511 10.72 15.49 4.51
CA LEU A 511 9.70 15.00 5.45
C LEU A 511 9.86 15.56 6.88
N GLY A 512 10.91 16.36 7.15
CA GLY A 512 11.21 16.85 8.50
C GLY A 512 11.72 15.79 9.47
N ILE A 513 12.19 14.64 8.98
CA ILE A 513 12.74 13.55 9.79
C ILE A 513 14.18 13.88 10.17
N SER A 514 14.48 13.84 11.47
CA SER A 514 15.81 14.22 12.00
C SER A 514 16.85 13.11 11.95
N ARG A 515 16.44 11.85 11.79
CA ARG A 515 17.33 10.69 11.89
C ARG A 515 17.04 9.61 10.86
N VAL A 516 18.10 9.14 10.20
CA VAL A 516 18.11 7.97 9.32
C VAL A 516 18.86 6.82 9.99
N LEU A 517 18.29 5.62 9.93
CA LEU A 517 18.84 4.37 10.43
C LEU A 517 19.18 3.46 9.26
N ILE A 518 20.42 3.00 9.17
CA ILE A 518 20.88 2.13 8.06
C ILE A 518 21.59 0.92 8.66
N HIS A 519 20.92 -0.24 8.65
CA HIS A 519 21.48 -1.48 9.18
C HIS A 519 22.62 -2.00 8.29
N LYS A 520 23.60 -2.72 8.85
CA LYS A 520 24.76 -3.27 8.10
C LYS A 520 24.39 -4.20 6.94
N TYR A 521 23.18 -4.78 6.99
CA TYR A 521 22.62 -5.63 5.94
C TYR A 521 21.57 -4.90 5.09
N SER A 522 21.54 -3.56 5.08
CA SER A 522 20.59 -2.74 4.32
C SER A 522 20.45 -3.16 2.85
N SER A 523 21.53 -3.54 2.18
CA SER A 523 21.51 -3.96 0.76
C SER A 523 20.89 -5.34 0.50
N VAL A 524 20.67 -6.13 1.55
CA VAL A 524 20.08 -7.49 1.54
C VAL A 524 19.04 -7.65 2.66
N LEU A 525 18.45 -6.53 3.10
CA LEU A 525 17.67 -6.48 4.34
C LEU A 525 16.41 -7.33 4.26
N SER A 526 15.83 -7.48 3.07
CA SER A 526 14.67 -8.34 2.84
C SER A 526 14.96 -9.80 3.14
N ALA A 527 16.11 -10.32 2.67
CA ALA A 527 16.56 -11.67 3.00
C ALA A 527 16.88 -11.80 4.51
N TYR A 528 17.48 -10.79 5.13
CA TYR A 528 17.73 -10.81 6.58
C TYR A 528 16.45 -10.74 7.40
N GLY A 529 15.46 -9.97 6.97
CA GLY A 529 14.15 -9.88 7.61
C GLY A 529 13.39 -11.19 7.58
N MET A 530 13.55 -12.00 6.54
CA MET A 530 13.04 -13.38 6.54
C MET A 530 13.68 -14.21 7.65
N ALA A 531 14.99 -14.05 7.92
CA ALA A 531 15.64 -14.73 9.03
C ALA A 531 14.96 -14.39 10.37
N LEU A 532 14.61 -13.11 10.55
CA LEU A 532 13.97 -12.55 11.74
C LEU A 532 12.47 -12.81 11.84
N ALA A 533 11.81 -13.20 10.74
CA ALA A 533 10.38 -13.38 10.69
C ALA A 533 9.89 -14.54 11.56
N ASP A 534 8.71 -14.33 12.13
CA ASP A 534 7.97 -15.30 12.92
C ASP A 534 7.17 -16.23 11.98
N VAL A 535 6.89 -17.44 12.45
CA VAL A 535 5.96 -18.36 11.76
C VAL A 535 4.55 -17.99 12.19
N VAL A 536 3.62 -17.84 11.26
CA VAL A 536 2.28 -17.36 11.59
C VAL A 536 1.22 -18.25 10.97
N HIS A 537 0.22 -18.63 11.78
CA HIS A 537 -1.01 -19.23 11.30
C HIS A 537 -2.21 -18.40 11.73
N GLU A 538 -3.18 -18.28 10.83
CA GLU A 538 -4.34 -17.43 11.03
C GLU A 538 -5.61 -18.13 10.57
N GLU A 539 -6.66 -17.99 11.37
CA GLU A 539 -7.99 -18.51 11.09
C GLU A 539 -9.03 -17.39 11.22
N ARG A 540 -10.09 -17.49 10.40
CA ARG A 540 -11.19 -16.53 10.38
C ARG A 540 -12.54 -17.21 10.28
N SER A 541 -13.57 -16.52 10.75
CA SER A 541 -14.96 -16.98 10.66
C SER A 541 -15.88 -15.77 10.44
N PRO A 542 -16.70 -15.73 9.37
CA PRO A 542 -17.56 -14.59 9.08
C PRO A 542 -18.74 -14.51 10.05
N SER A 543 -19.28 -13.31 10.24
CA SER A 543 -20.36 -12.99 11.16
C SER A 543 -21.21 -11.83 10.61
N ALA A 544 -22.47 -11.76 11.06
CA ALA A 544 -23.32 -10.58 10.87
C ALA A 544 -24.07 -10.23 12.17
N LEU A 545 -23.56 -10.68 13.32
CA LEU A 545 -24.20 -10.50 14.62
C LEU A 545 -24.03 -9.07 15.13
N ILE A 546 -25.07 -8.56 15.80
CA ILE A 546 -24.98 -7.31 16.56
C ILE A 546 -24.20 -7.60 17.84
N TYR A 547 -23.19 -6.79 18.13
CA TYR A 547 -22.47 -6.86 19.38
C TYR A 547 -23.42 -6.46 20.52
N THR A 548 -23.64 -7.37 21.47
CA THR A 548 -24.31 -7.07 22.74
C THR A 548 -23.49 -7.61 23.91
N GLU A 549 -23.50 -6.91 25.05
CA GLU A 549 -22.81 -7.38 26.26
C GLU A 549 -23.31 -8.74 26.74
N LYS A 550 -24.59 -9.07 26.48
CA LYS A 550 -25.20 -10.35 26.85
C LYS A 550 -24.59 -11.51 26.06
N ASP A 551 -24.23 -11.29 24.80
CA ASP A 551 -23.75 -12.32 23.88
C ASP A 551 -22.22 -12.46 23.89
N ARG A 552 -21.51 -11.71 24.75
CA ARG A 552 -20.04 -11.80 24.89
C ARG A 552 -19.50 -13.23 25.07
N PRO A 553 -20.13 -14.14 25.85
CA PRO A 553 -19.67 -15.53 25.95
C PRO A 553 -19.73 -16.31 24.62
N LEU A 554 -20.68 -15.98 23.74
CA LEU A 554 -20.79 -16.58 22.41
C LEU A 554 -19.59 -16.19 21.54
N PHE A 555 -19.23 -14.90 21.54
CA PHE A 555 -18.08 -14.39 20.78
C PHE A 555 -16.77 -14.97 21.30
N ALA A 556 -16.63 -15.08 22.62
CA ALA A 556 -15.45 -15.69 23.24
C ALA A 556 -15.27 -17.16 22.82
N ALA A 557 -16.35 -17.94 22.77
CA ALA A 557 -16.30 -19.36 22.39
C ALA A 557 -15.87 -19.57 20.93
N GLU A 558 -16.33 -18.73 20.00
CA GLU A 558 -15.89 -18.83 18.59
C GLU A 558 -14.40 -18.47 18.44
N LEU A 559 -13.93 -17.42 19.15
CA LEU A 559 -12.51 -17.07 19.20
C LEU A 559 -11.65 -18.20 19.82
N ASP A 560 -12.10 -18.85 20.90
CA ASP A 560 -11.39 -19.99 21.52
C ASP A 560 -11.24 -21.18 20.56
N LYS A 561 -12.28 -21.44 19.76
CA LYS A 561 -12.27 -22.47 18.73
C LYS A 561 -11.27 -22.15 17.61
N LEU A 562 -11.23 -20.91 17.15
CA LEU A 562 -10.26 -20.47 16.14
C LEU A 562 -8.82 -20.53 16.70
N GLN A 563 -8.61 -20.08 17.93
CA GLN A 563 -7.30 -20.13 18.59
C GLN A 563 -6.78 -21.56 18.74
N THR A 564 -7.66 -22.51 19.05
CA THR A 564 -7.27 -23.91 19.16
C THR A 564 -6.69 -24.42 17.85
N LYS A 565 -7.38 -24.15 16.73
CA LYS A 565 -6.92 -24.54 15.38
C LYS A 565 -5.60 -23.89 14.99
N THR A 566 -5.44 -22.59 15.26
CA THR A 566 -4.23 -21.86 14.89
C THR A 566 -3.01 -22.35 15.68
N VAL A 567 -3.18 -22.65 16.96
CA VAL A 567 -2.11 -23.22 17.79
C VAL A 567 -1.75 -24.64 17.36
N GLU A 568 -2.72 -25.48 17.05
CA GLU A 568 -2.48 -26.84 16.53
C GLU A 568 -1.67 -26.81 15.22
N ALA A 569 -2.01 -25.92 14.29
CA ALA A 569 -1.27 -25.75 13.03
C ALA A 569 0.21 -25.36 13.22
N LEU A 570 0.51 -24.49 14.21
CA LEU A 570 1.91 -24.13 14.53
C LEU A 570 2.68 -25.26 15.21
N LEU A 571 2.01 -26.05 16.05
CA LEU A 571 2.63 -27.23 16.68
C LEU A 571 2.99 -28.30 15.63
N GLU A 572 2.13 -28.51 14.62
CA GLU A 572 2.41 -29.39 13.48
C GLU A 572 3.62 -28.93 12.67
N GLN A 573 3.83 -27.61 12.58
CA GLN A 573 5.02 -26.99 11.98
C GLN A 573 6.27 -27.03 12.90
N ARG A 574 6.21 -27.75 14.02
CA ARG A 574 7.31 -27.95 14.98
C ARG A 574 7.73 -26.68 15.71
N VAL A 575 6.83 -25.71 15.86
CA VAL A 575 7.05 -24.55 16.73
C VAL A 575 6.88 -24.98 18.21
N PRO A 576 7.83 -24.67 19.11
CA PRO A 576 7.70 -24.97 20.53
C PRO A 576 6.51 -24.24 21.17
N LYS A 577 5.71 -24.94 21.98
CA LYS A 577 4.49 -24.40 22.60
C LYS A 577 4.73 -23.15 23.45
N ASP A 578 5.86 -23.07 24.14
CA ASP A 578 6.26 -21.94 24.99
C ASP A 578 6.66 -20.69 24.18
N ARG A 579 6.80 -20.81 22.86
CA ARG A 579 7.06 -19.69 21.94
C ARG A 579 5.86 -19.32 21.07
N ILE A 580 4.69 -19.90 21.36
CA ILE A 580 3.45 -19.57 20.65
C ILE A 580 2.66 -18.55 21.48
N THR A 581 2.36 -17.40 20.86
CA THR A 581 1.40 -16.42 21.37
C THR A 581 0.20 -16.36 20.44
N SER A 582 -0.93 -15.79 20.89
CA SER A 582 -2.14 -15.67 20.07
C SER A 582 -2.83 -14.35 20.29
N GLU A 583 -3.26 -13.74 19.20
CA GLU A 583 -3.94 -12.46 19.15
C GLU A 583 -5.36 -12.67 18.64
N ARG A 584 -6.34 -12.20 19.41
CA ARG A 584 -7.77 -12.37 19.14
C ARG A 584 -8.35 -11.04 18.67
N HIS A 585 -9.11 -11.06 17.60
CA HIS A 585 -9.65 -9.86 16.96
C HIS A 585 -11.12 -10.01 16.59
N LEU A 586 -11.86 -8.90 16.70
CA LEU A 586 -13.18 -8.73 16.10
C LEU A 586 -13.11 -7.62 15.04
N ASN A 587 -13.60 -7.90 13.84
CA ASN A 587 -13.84 -6.85 12.85
C ASN A 587 -15.23 -6.26 13.09
N MET A 588 -15.27 -4.99 13.49
CA MET A 588 -16.47 -4.32 13.98
C MET A 588 -16.79 -3.09 13.15
N ARG A 589 -18.07 -2.78 12.95
CA ARG A 589 -18.51 -1.53 12.30
C ARG A 589 -19.85 -1.07 12.85
N PHE A 590 -20.16 0.21 12.66
CA PHE A 590 -21.53 0.68 12.89
C PHE A 590 -22.48 0.15 11.82
N HIS A 591 -23.72 -0.16 12.20
CA HIS A 591 -24.79 -0.53 11.27
C HIS A 591 -25.00 0.58 10.22
N GLY A 592 -25.11 0.19 8.96
CA GLY A 592 -25.16 1.12 7.82
C GLY A 592 -23.84 1.82 7.50
N SER A 593 -22.76 1.55 8.23
CA SER A 593 -21.39 1.77 7.73
C SER A 593 -20.92 0.51 7.02
N ASP A 594 -19.94 0.66 6.14
CA ASP A 594 -19.25 -0.43 5.43
C ASP A 594 -17.75 -0.43 5.79
N THR A 595 -17.33 0.32 6.82
CA THR A 595 -15.90 0.41 7.24
C THR A 595 -15.70 -0.44 8.49
N PRO A 596 -15.29 -1.73 8.34
CA PRO A 596 -14.87 -2.51 9.48
C PRO A 596 -13.57 -1.95 10.07
N LEU A 597 -13.53 -1.88 11.39
CA LEU A 597 -12.33 -1.63 12.17
C LEU A 597 -11.94 -2.92 12.87
N MET A 598 -10.69 -3.32 12.70
CA MET A 598 -10.14 -4.49 13.37
C MET A 598 -9.75 -4.13 14.79
N ILE A 599 -10.40 -4.77 15.76
CA ILE A 599 -10.20 -4.49 17.18
C ILE A 599 -9.59 -5.71 17.84
N GLN A 600 -8.38 -5.55 18.38
CA GLN A 600 -7.68 -6.59 19.14
C GLN A 600 -8.21 -6.65 20.57
N GLU A 601 -8.30 -7.87 21.12
CA GLU A 601 -8.57 -8.09 22.54
C GLU A 601 -7.35 -7.65 23.36
N THR A 602 -7.58 -6.80 24.36
CA THR A 602 -6.53 -6.33 25.27
C THR A 602 -6.90 -6.66 26.71
N ALA A 603 -5.90 -6.78 27.59
CA ALA A 603 -6.15 -7.01 29.03
C ALA A 603 -6.84 -5.81 29.71
N ASP A 604 -6.63 -4.60 29.17
CA ASP A 604 -6.99 -3.33 29.82
C ASP A 604 -8.29 -2.70 29.28
N SER A 605 -8.87 -3.22 28.18
CA SER A 605 -10.07 -2.66 27.56
C SER A 605 -10.94 -3.71 26.86
N ASP A 606 -12.26 -3.50 26.89
CA ASP A 606 -13.20 -4.32 26.14
C ASP A 606 -13.27 -3.91 24.65
N PHE A 607 -13.84 -4.80 23.82
CA PHE A 607 -13.94 -4.57 22.37
C PHE A 607 -14.73 -3.30 22.02
N ILE A 608 -15.81 -2.98 22.75
CA ILE A 608 -16.62 -1.77 22.47
C ILE A 608 -15.81 -0.50 22.69
N THR A 609 -15.10 -0.40 23.81
CA THR A 609 -14.37 0.80 24.19
C THR A 609 -13.22 1.01 23.23
N SER A 610 -12.46 -0.04 22.93
CA SER A 610 -11.42 -0.02 21.91
C SER A 610 -11.97 0.36 20.53
N PHE A 611 -13.10 -0.23 20.10
CA PHE A 611 -13.76 0.12 18.84
C PHE A 611 -14.09 1.61 18.76
N LYS A 612 -14.74 2.17 19.79
CA LYS A 612 -15.11 3.59 19.83
C LYS A 612 -13.88 4.50 19.83
N ASN A 613 -12.83 4.14 20.56
CA ASN A 613 -11.60 4.92 20.61
C ASN A 613 -10.89 4.94 19.25
N VAL A 614 -10.75 3.77 18.60
CA VAL A 614 -10.16 3.67 17.25
C VAL A 614 -11.01 4.45 16.24
N HIS A 615 -12.34 4.31 16.28
CA HIS A 615 -13.25 5.05 15.40
C HIS A 615 -13.14 6.57 15.59
N GLN A 616 -13.14 7.06 16.84
CA GLN A 616 -13.03 8.48 17.15
C GLN A 616 -11.66 9.04 16.73
N ALA A 617 -10.57 8.29 16.95
CA ALA A 617 -9.24 8.69 16.52
C ALA A 617 -9.10 8.76 14.99
N GLN A 618 -9.69 7.78 14.28
CA GLN A 618 -9.58 7.69 12.83
C GLN A 618 -10.49 8.66 12.08
N PHE A 619 -11.69 8.91 12.59
CA PHE A 619 -12.72 9.68 11.87
C PHE A 619 -13.12 10.99 12.54
N GLY A 620 -12.71 11.24 13.78
CA GLY A 620 -12.99 12.49 14.52
C GLY A 620 -14.41 12.57 15.10
N PHE A 621 -15.25 11.55 14.95
CA PHE A 621 -16.60 11.50 15.51
C PHE A 621 -17.06 10.07 15.84
N LEU A 622 -18.15 9.96 16.60
CA LEU A 622 -18.88 8.72 16.86
C LEU A 622 -20.34 8.85 16.38
N PRO A 623 -20.82 7.97 15.48
CA PRO A 623 -22.23 7.89 15.13
C PRO A 623 -23.11 7.66 16.38
N VAL A 624 -24.15 8.48 16.54
CA VAL A 624 -25.09 8.37 17.67
C VAL A 624 -26.24 7.44 17.30
N GLY A 625 -26.57 6.50 18.21
CA GLY A 625 -27.74 5.63 18.08
C GLY A 625 -27.64 4.56 16.98
N ARG A 626 -26.43 4.15 16.60
CA ARG A 626 -26.20 3.04 15.66
C ARG A 626 -25.71 1.79 16.39
N ASP A 627 -26.26 0.64 16.02
CA ASP A 627 -25.78 -0.66 16.48
C ASP A 627 -24.37 -0.94 15.96
N ILE A 628 -23.63 -1.82 16.63
CA ILE A 628 -22.31 -2.27 16.20
C ILE A 628 -22.44 -3.71 15.73
N ILE A 629 -22.00 -3.99 14.50
CA ILE A 629 -22.00 -5.31 13.87
C ILE A 629 -20.60 -5.91 13.95
N ILE A 630 -20.51 -7.21 14.22
CA ILE A 630 -19.29 -8.01 14.06
C ILE A 630 -19.35 -8.67 12.67
N ASP A 631 -18.48 -8.25 11.76
CA ASP A 631 -18.39 -8.78 10.39
C ASP A 631 -17.61 -10.10 10.33
N ASP A 632 -16.60 -10.29 11.18
CA ASP A 632 -15.88 -11.56 11.32
C ASP A 632 -15.08 -11.64 12.63
N TYR A 633 -14.76 -12.88 13.00
CA TYR A 633 -13.82 -13.27 14.04
C TYR A 633 -12.49 -13.61 13.40
N ARG A 634 -11.39 -13.19 14.03
CA ARG A 634 -10.03 -13.51 13.58
C ARG A 634 -9.15 -13.89 14.76
N VAL A 635 -8.39 -14.97 14.60
CA VAL A 635 -7.31 -15.33 15.52
C VAL A 635 -6.02 -15.55 14.75
N ARG A 636 -4.95 -14.91 15.21
CA ARG A 636 -3.61 -15.01 14.67
C ARG A 636 -2.71 -15.59 15.74
N SER A 637 -2.13 -16.76 15.50
CA SER A 637 -1.11 -17.33 16.39
C SER A 637 0.27 -17.12 15.79
N ILE A 638 1.23 -16.73 16.64
CA ILE A 638 2.58 -16.35 16.25
C ILE A 638 3.57 -17.27 16.94
N GLY A 639 4.40 -17.95 16.16
CA GLY A 639 5.56 -18.71 16.60
C GLY A 639 6.82 -17.86 16.52
N HIS A 640 7.30 -17.38 17.67
CA HIS A 640 8.41 -16.41 17.70
C HIS A 640 9.74 -17.00 17.22
N SER A 641 10.48 -16.20 16.44
CA SER A 641 11.78 -16.54 15.88
C SER A 641 12.82 -16.89 16.95
N MET A 642 13.77 -17.76 16.58
CA MET A 642 14.85 -18.23 17.46
C MET A 642 16.06 -17.29 17.50
N LEU A 643 16.05 -16.19 16.75
CA LEU A 643 17.16 -15.25 16.69
C LEU A 643 16.99 -14.16 17.74
N ASP A 644 17.90 -14.13 18.72
CA ASP A 644 18.02 -13.01 19.63
C ASP A 644 18.65 -11.82 18.90
N LEU A 645 17.97 -10.68 18.92
CA LEU A 645 18.50 -9.44 18.38
C LEU A 645 19.59 -8.88 19.30
N PRO A 646 20.59 -8.18 18.74
CA PRO A 646 21.60 -7.49 19.55
C PRO A 646 20.97 -6.39 20.41
N THR A 647 21.76 -5.86 21.34
CA THR A 647 21.39 -4.73 22.19
C THR A 647 20.75 -3.59 21.36
N PRO A 648 19.64 -2.98 21.81
CA PRO A 648 19.02 -1.85 21.13
C PRO A 648 20.02 -0.76 20.76
N TRP A 649 19.92 -0.23 19.54
CA TRP A 649 20.89 0.71 18.98
C TRP A 649 20.99 2.00 19.81
N SER A 650 19.91 2.42 20.48
CA SER A 650 19.93 3.63 21.32
C SER A 650 20.81 3.47 22.56
N ILE A 651 20.90 2.25 23.12
CA ILE A 651 21.80 1.95 24.24
C ILE A 651 23.25 2.00 23.77
N GLU A 652 23.55 1.36 22.62
CA GLU A 652 24.91 1.38 22.08
C GLU A 652 25.35 2.81 21.76
N LEU A 653 24.49 3.58 21.09
CA LEU A 653 24.73 4.99 20.78
C LEU A 653 25.02 5.81 22.04
N ALA A 654 24.24 5.62 23.11
CA ALA A 654 24.43 6.30 24.38
C ALA A 654 25.67 5.84 25.17
N SER A 655 26.20 4.64 24.87
CA SER A 655 27.38 4.09 25.54
C SER A 655 28.69 4.83 25.15
N PHE A 656 28.72 5.43 23.97
CA PHE A 656 29.88 6.19 23.48
C PHE A 656 29.94 7.59 24.12
N LYS A 657 30.78 7.73 25.15
CA LYS A 657 31.01 9.02 25.85
C LYS A 657 31.81 10.03 25.03
N SER A 658 32.61 9.57 24.07
CA SER A 658 33.42 10.40 23.18
C SER A 658 33.52 9.74 21.82
N TRP A 659 33.45 10.55 20.76
CA TRP A 659 33.50 10.08 19.38
C TRP A 659 34.87 10.36 18.77
N SER A 660 35.43 9.36 18.09
CA SER A 660 36.63 9.53 17.28
C SER A 660 36.26 9.84 15.83
N HIS A 661 37.19 10.44 15.09
CA HIS A 661 36.99 10.77 13.67
C HIS A 661 37.98 9.94 12.85
N PRO A 662 37.54 9.29 11.76
CA PRO A 662 38.44 8.53 10.92
C PRO A 662 39.37 9.47 10.13
N THR A 663 40.59 9.03 9.87
CA THR A 663 41.51 9.71 8.95
C THR A 663 41.27 9.18 7.54
N THR A 664 40.79 10.05 6.63
CA THR A 664 40.66 9.69 5.20
C THR A 664 41.97 9.93 4.44
N LYS A 665 42.23 9.09 3.43
CA LYS A 665 43.31 9.29 2.44
C LYS A 665 42.79 9.63 1.04
N THR A 666 41.48 9.54 0.83
CA THR A 666 40.85 9.64 -0.49
C THR A 666 39.71 10.65 -0.43
N ASN A 667 39.78 11.65 -1.29
CA ASN A 667 38.74 12.65 -1.50
C ASN A 667 38.35 12.68 -2.97
N ALA A 668 37.11 13.04 -3.25
CA ALA A 668 36.66 13.25 -4.61
C ALA A 668 35.61 14.37 -4.71
N PRO A 669 35.47 15.03 -5.86
CA PRO A 669 34.44 16.05 -6.05
C PRO A 669 33.04 15.41 -6.05
N VAL A 670 32.15 15.95 -5.22
CA VAL A 670 30.71 15.60 -5.17
C VAL A 670 29.89 16.88 -5.14
N TYR A 671 28.79 16.93 -5.87
CA TYR A 671 27.93 18.11 -5.99
C TYR A 671 26.83 18.11 -4.93
N PHE A 672 26.81 19.15 -4.09
CA PHE A 672 25.81 19.41 -3.06
C PHE A 672 25.38 20.87 -3.13
N GLU A 673 24.10 21.17 -2.86
CA GLU A 673 23.58 22.54 -2.68
C GLU A 673 24.01 23.55 -3.76
N SER A 674 24.14 23.12 -5.02
CA SER A 674 24.56 23.93 -6.17
C SER A 674 26.08 24.19 -6.28
N ALA A 675 26.91 23.46 -5.55
CA ALA A 675 28.37 23.59 -5.58
C ALA A 675 29.11 22.24 -5.50
N TRP A 676 30.33 22.20 -6.02
CA TRP A 676 31.23 21.05 -5.89
C TRP A 676 32.02 21.11 -4.59
N HIS A 677 31.96 20.04 -3.81
CA HIS A 677 32.72 19.85 -2.57
C HIS A 677 33.77 18.76 -2.73
N GLN A 678 34.95 18.94 -2.14
CA GLN A 678 35.91 17.84 -2.00
C GLN A 678 35.48 16.98 -0.82
N THR A 679 34.99 15.78 -1.13
CA THR A 679 34.28 14.92 -0.20
C THR A 679 35.12 13.68 0.14
N PRO A 680 35.42 13.44 1.42
CA PRO A 680 36.02 12.20 1.91
C PRO A 680 35.24 10.95 1.52
N ILE A 681 35.96 9.91 1.10
CA ILE A 681 35.40 8.59 0.84
C ILE A 681 35.88 7.61 1.93
N HIS A 682 34.94 6.92 2.56
CA HIS A 682 35.18 5.92 3.60
C HIS A 682 34.66 4.55 3.17
N ASP A 683 35.45 3.51 3.37
CA ASP A 683 35.03 2.12 3.19
C ASP A 683 34.36 1.64 4.48
N LEU A 684 33.06 1.32 4.43
CA LEU A 684 32.25 0.92 5.58
C LEU A 684 32.87 -0.30 6.31
N SER A 685 33.48 -1.24 5.58
CA SER A 685 34.09 -2.44 6.15
C SER A 685 35.31 -2.17 7.04
N THR A 686 35.90 -0.98 6.90
CA THR A 686 37.09 -0.55 7.67
C THR A 686 36.74 0.33 8.87
N LEU A 687 35.49 0.76 9.01
CA LEU A 687 35.05 1.64 10.09
C LEU A 687 34.74 0.80 11.34
N SER A 688 35.30 1.22 12.49
CA SER A 688 35.00 0.61 13.79
C SER A 688 33.88 1.37 14.53
N PRO A 689 33.09 0.69 15.38
CA PRO A 689 32.08 1.35 16.20
C PRO A 689 32.67 2.46 17.09
N GLY A 690 31.92 3.55 17.29
CA GLY A 690 32.34 4.73 18.05
C GLY A 690 33.00 5.83 17.20
N LEU A 691 33.02 5.67 15.88
CA LEU A 691 33.43 6.72 14.93
C LEU A 691 32.27 7.64 14.57
N ARG A 692 32.58 8.93 14.37
CA ARG A 692 31.65 9.94 13.85
C ARG A 692 32.25 10.65 12.64
N ILE A 693 31.45 10.78 11.59
CA ILE A 693 31.87 11.33 10.30
C ILE A 693 30.94 12.50 9.97
N PRO A 694 31.41 13.76 10.10
CA PRO A 694 30.65 14.92 9.66
C PRO A 694 30.58 14.96 8.14
N GLY A 695 29.45 15.42 7.61
CA GLY A 695 29.31 15.69 6.19
C GLY A 695 30.12 16.92 5.73
N PRO A 696 30.35 17.08 4.41
CA PRO A 696 30.00 16.13 3.35
C PRO A 696 30.91 14.90 3.38
N ALA A 697 30.36 13.69 3.24
CA ALA A 697 31.12 12.44 3.13
C ALA A 697 30.39 11.39 2.28
N LEU A 698 31.15 10.47 1.69
CA LEU A 698 30.62 9.23 1.11
C LEU A 698 31.09 8.04 1.94
N ILE A 699 30.16 7.18 2.36
CA ILE A 699 30.45 5.90 3.01
C ILE A 699 30.01 4.79 2.07
N ILE A 700 30.94 3.97 1.61
CA ILE A 700 30.73 3.02 0.50
C ILE A 700 31.10 1.60 0.96
N ASP A 701 30.35 0.60 0.50
CA ASP A 701 30.77 -0.80 0.52
C ASP A 701 30.55 -1.44 -0.86
N SER A 702 30.81 -2.73 -1.00
CA SER A 702 30.64 -3.46 -2.27
C SER A 702 29.21 -3.53 -2.81
N SER A 703 28.22 -3.10 -2.04
CA SER A 703 26.79 -3.29 -2.28
C SER A 703 25.96 -1.99 -2.24
N GLN A 704 26.47 -0.92 -1.63
CA GLN A 704 25.73 0.35 -1.49
C GLN A 704 26.65 1.57 -1.36
N THR A 705 26.05 2.76 -1.51
CA THR A 705 26.69 4.05 -1.25
C THR A 705 25.77 4.89 -0.37
N LEU A 706 26.29 5.36 0.77
CA LEU A 706 25.62 6.27 1.69
C LEU A 706 26.14 7.68 1.44
N VAL A 707 25.24 8.59 1.10
CA VAL A 707 25.55 10.01 0.88
C VAL A 707 25.27 10.78 2.17
N VAL A 708 26.32 11.33 2.78
CA VAL A 708 26.22 12.16 3.99
C VAL A 708 26.38 13.62 3.56
N PRO A 709 25.30 14.40 3.41
CA PRO A 709 25.40 15.80 2.97
C PRO A 709 26.00 16.70 4.07
N PRO A 710 26.45 17.94 3.75
CA PRO A 710 27.13 18.84 4.69
C PRO A 710 26.45 19.05 6.05
N GLU A 711 25.12 19.05 6.10
CA GLU A 711 24.30 19.25 7.29
C GLU A 711 24.08 17.97 8.13
N ALA A 712 24.57 16.82 7.66
CA ALA A 712 24.38 15.54 8.31
C ALA A 712 25.66 15.05 9.01
N THR A 713 25.49 14.16 9.97
CA THR A 713 26.60 13.49 10.65
C THR A 713 26.31 12.01 10.79
N ALA A 714 27.23 11.16 10.32
CA ALA A 714 27.13 9.72 10.44
C ALA A 714 27.80 9.23 11.74
N SER A 715 27.12 8.38 12.49
CA SER A 715 27.64 7.71 13.69
C SER A 715 27.68 6.21 13.43
N ILE A 716 28.85 5.59 13.62
CA ILE A 716 29.09 4.18 13.32
C ILE A 716 28.88 3.34 14.58
N LEU A 717 27.96 2.39 14.53
CA LEU A 717 27.68 1.38 15.56
C LEU A 717 28.09 -0.02 15.07
N SER A 718 27.94 -1.03 15.93
CA SER A 718 28.25 -2.44 15.64
C SER A 718 27.46 -3.03 14.47
N SER A 719 26.20 -2.62 14.31
CA SER A 719 25.26 -3.18 13.34
C SER A 719 24.54 -2.11 12.51
N MET A 720 24.83 -0.83 12.72
CA MET A 720 24.07 0.25 12.13
C MET A 720 24.93 1.50 11.89
N VAL A 721 24.60 2.23 10.83
CA VAL A 721 25.03 3.61 10.61
C VAL A 721 23.83 4.52 10.88
N ILE A 722 24.00 5.47 11.79
CA ILE A 722 22.97 6.47 12.12
C ILE A 722 23.36 7.80 11.48
N LEU A 723 22.49 8.36 10.64
CA LEU A 723 22.67 9.70 10.08
C LEU A 723 21.75 10.67 10.84
N ASP A 724 22.33 11.53 11.66
CA ASP A 724 21.60 12.65 12.26
C ASP A 724 21.67 13.85 11.31
N ILE A 725 20.52 14.44 11.00
CA ILE A 725 20.39 15.57 10.07
C ILE A 725 20.08 16.81 10.88
N SER A 726 20.94 17.82 10.76
CA SER A 726 20.73 19.12 11.40
C SER A 726 19.54 19.83 10.75
N SER A 727 18.77 20.62 11.52
CA SER A 727 17.77 21.49 10.89
C SER A 727 18.48 22.52 10.01
N SER A 728 18.39 22.36 8.70
CA SER A 728 18.94 23.31 7.74
C SER A 728 18.10 24.59 7.72
N ALA A 729 18.74 25.74 7.47
CA ALA A 729 18.01 26.93 7.07
C ALA A 729 17.19 26.63 5.80
N LYS A 730 15.91 27.03 5.77
CA LYS A 730 15.06 26.86 4.59
C LYS A 730 15.67 27.66 3.42
N LYS A 731 15.83 27.02 2.26
CA LYS A 731 16.33 27.66 1.05
C LYS A 731 15.39 28.83 0.69
N GLU A 732 15.95 30.00 0.37
CA GLU A 732 15.17 31.18 0.01
C GLU A 732 14.52 30.94 -1.36
N ILE A 733 13.19 30.79 -1.39
CA ILE A 733 12.43 30.54 -2.61
C ILE A 733 11.88 31.88 -3.12
N SER A 734 12.09 32.18 -4.40
CA SER A 734 11.59 33.41 -5.02
C SER A 734 10.06 33.38 -5.16
N SER A 735 9.40 34.46 -4.73
CA SER A 735 7.99 34.76 -5.03
C SER A 735 7.81 35.64 -6.27
N LYS A 736 8.90 35.93 -7.01
CA LYS A 736 8.89 36.88 -8.14
C LYS A 736 9.14 36.22 -9.49
N THR A 737 9.91 35.14 -9.50
CA THR A 737 10.32 34.41 -10.70
C THR A 737 9.99 32.95 -10.50
N VAL A 738 9.33 32.35 -11.49
CA VAL A 738 8.96 30.93 -11.41
C VAL A 738 10.23 30.09 -11.55
N ASP A 739 10.58 29.37 -10.49
CA ASP A 739 11.57 28.30 -10.55
C ASP A 739 10.87 27.02 -11.04
N PRO A 740 11.25 26.45 -12.20
CA PRO A 740 10.62 25.23 -12.73
C PRO A 740 10.70 24.02 -11.78
N ILE A 741 11.75 23.91 -10.96
CA ILE A 741 11.90 22.83 -9.97
C ILE A 741 10.85 23.03 -8.87
N GLN A 742 10.76 24.24 -8.32
CA GLN A 742 9.77 24.55 -7.29
C GLN A 742 8.35 24.44 -7.84
N LEU A 743 8.11 24.82 -9.10
CA LEU A 743 6.81 24.66 -9.76
C LEU A 743 6.36 23.20 -9.77
N SER A 744 7.25 22.27 -10.16
CA SER A 744 6.98 20.83 -10.08
C SER A 744 6.67 20.38 -8.65
N ILE A 745 7.48 20.81 -7.67
CA ILE A 745 7.29 20.45 -6.25
C ILE A 745 5.93 20.92 -5.73
N PHE A 746 5.58 22.21 -5.93
CA PHE A 746 4.29 22.76 -5.50
C PHE A 746 3.11 22.07 -6.19
N GLY A 747 3.24 21.73 -7.48
CA GLY A 747 2.24 20.94 -8.20
C GLY A 747 1.95 19.59 -7.52
N HIS A 748 3.02 18.85 -7.15
CA HIS A 748 2.88 17.61 -6.39
C HIS A 748 2.27 17.83 -5.00
N ARG A 749 2.62 18.91 -4.30
CA ARG A 749 2.10 19.24 -2.96
C ARG A 749 0.59 19.54 -2.97
N PHE A 750 0.12 20.42 -3.86
CA PHE A 750 -1.31 20.75 -3.94
C PHE A 750 -2.15 19.54 -4.40
N MET A 751 -1.65 18.75 -5.34
CA MET A 751 -2.30 17.49 -5.73
C MET A 751 -2.39 16.54 -4.54
N GLY A 752 -1.32 16.43 -3.74
CA GLY A 752 -1.31 15.68 -2.49
C GLY A 752 -2.43 16.11 -1.54
N VAL A 753 -2.65 17.41 -1.35
CA VAL A 753 -3.76 17.92 -0.52
C VAL A 753 -5.11 17.43 -1.01
N ALA A 754 -5.40 17.59 -2.30
CA ALA A 754 -6.68 17.18 -2.88
C ALA A 754 -6.91 15.66 -2.76
N GLU A 755 -5.88 14.84 -3.03
CA GLU A 755 -5.96 13.39 -2.85
C GLU A 755 -6.20 13.00 -1.38
N GLN A 756 -5.57 13.68 -0.42
CA GLN A 756 -5.78 13.42 1.01
C GLN A 756 -7.21 13.77 1.45
N MET A 757 -7.77 14.87 0.93
CA MET A 757 -9.20 15.18 1.13
C MET A 757 -10.09 14.06 0.58
N GLY A 758 -9.79 13.56 -0.63
CA GLY A 758 -10.56 12.48 -1.24
C GLY A 758 -10.51 11.17 -0.46
N ARG A 759 -9.34 10.77 0.04
CA ARG A 759 -9.17 9.60 0.91
C ARG A 759 -9.94 9.76 2.23
N ALA A 760 -9.90 10.95 2.83
CA ALA A 760 -10.64 11.24 4.05
C ALA A 760 -12.16 11.11 3.82
N LEU A 761 -12.67 11.68 2.72
CA LEU A 761 -14.08 11.58 2.33
C LEU A 761 -14.50 10.12 2.11
N GLN A 762 -13.77 9.39 1.26
CA GLN A 762 -14.06 7.99 0.95
C GLN A 762 -14.15 7.11 2.22
N LYS A 763 -13.24 7.31 3.18
CA LYS A 763 -13.18 6.51 4.41
C LYS A 763 -14.26 6.85 5.44
N THR A 764 -14.74 8.10 5.45
CA THR A 764 -15.71 8.60 6.44
C THR A 764 -17.15 8.54 5.95
N SER A 765 -17.36 8.51 4.63
CA SER A 765 -18.69 8.35 4.02
C SER A 765 -19.28 6.97 4.24
N VAL A 766 -20.61 6.92 4.24
CA VAL A 766 -21.41 5.70 4.43
C VAL A 766 -22.10 5.25 3.15
N SER A 767 -22.41 6.15 2.21
CA SER A 767 -23.08 5.76 0.98
C SER A 767 -22.15 5.02 0.02
N THR A 768 -22.71 4.00 -0.64
CA THR A 768 -22.03 3.21 -1.68
C THR A 768 -21.52 4.09 -2.82
N ASN A 769 -22.25 5.16 -3.18
CA ASN A 769 -21.86 6.06 -4.26
C ASN A 769 -20.54 6.78 -3.97
N ILE A 770 -20.40 7.41 -2.81
CA ILE A 770 -19.16 8.12 -2.47
C ILE A 770 -18.05 7.12 -2.15
N LYS A 771 -18.35 6.10 -1.35
CA LYS A 771 -17.33 5.22 -0.79
C LYS A 771 -16.78 4.18 -1.77
N GLU A 772 -17.67 3.53 -2.53
CA GLU A 772 -17.30 2.41 -3.41
C GLU A 772 -17.20 2.82 -4.87
N ARG A 773 -18.19 3.58 -5.36
CA ARG A 773 -18.17 4.06 -6.75
C ARG A 773 -17.22 5.23 -6.97
N LEU A 774 -16.74 5.85 -5.89
CA LEU A 774 -15.89 7.04 -5.91
C LEU A 774 -16.57 8.20 -6.65
N ASP A 775 -17.89 8.29 -6.54
CA ASP A 775 -18.69 9.31 -7.20
C ASP A 775 -18.68 10.61 -6.38
N PHE A 776 -17.50 11.19 -6.28
CA PHE A 776 -17.24 12.45 -5.59
C PHE A 776 -16.06 13.18 -6.24
N SER A 777 -15.72 14.37 -5.78
CA SER A 777 -14.48 15.06 -6.14
C SER A 777 -14.07 16.02 -5.02
N CYS A 778 -12.77 16.12 -4.76
CA CYS A 778 -12.19 16.99 -3.75
C CYS A 778 -11.19 17.95 -4.39
N THR A 779 -11.25 19.23 -4.05
CA THR A 779 -10.56 20.29 -4.80
C THR A 779 -10.07 21.42 -3.89
N VAL A 780 -8.90 21.95 -4.22
CA VAL A 780 -8.32 23.18 -3.65
C VAL A 780 -8.44 24.31 -4.66
N PHE A 781 -8.86 25.49 -4.20
CA PHE A 781 -9.01 26.69 -5.02
C PHE A 781 -8.22 27.87 -4.46
N SER A 782 -7.77 28.75 -5.35
CA SER A 782 -7.08 30.01 -5.04
C SER A 782 -8.00 30.98 -4.28
N PRO A 783 -7.48 32.06 -3.66
CA PRO A 783 -8.32 33.08 -3.03
C PRO A 783 -9.47 33.57 -3.91
N GLU A 784 -9.21 33.68 -5.22
CA GLU A 784 -10.15 34.16 -6.24
C GLU A 784 -11.10 33.07 -6.78
N GLY A 785 -11.11 31.88 -6.16
CA GLY A 785 -11.93 30.74 -6.56
C GLY A 785 -11.45 30.02 -7.82
N GLY A 786 -10.18 30.23 -8.24
CA GLY A 786 -9.57 29.52 -9.36
C GLY A 786 -9.14 28.10 -8.98
N LEU A 787 -9.26 27.13 -9.90
CA LEU A 787 -8.85 25.75 -9.66
C LEU A 787 -7.32 25.66 -9.46
N VAL A 788 -6.86 25.09 -8.35
CA VAL A 788 -5.43 24.87 -8.06
C VAL A 788 -5.05 23.41 -8.19
N ALA A 789 -5.81 22.52 -7.53
CA ALA A 789 -5.60 21.07 -7.60
C ALA A 789 -6.89 20.32 -7.32
N ASN A 790 -7.04 19.15 -7.95
CA ASN A 790 -8.24 18.32 -7.85
C ASN A 790 -7.87 16.83 -7.82
N ALA A 791 -8.51 16.08 -6.93
CA ALA A 791 -8.39 14.62 -6.89
C ALA A 791 -9.18 13.98 -8.05
N PRO A 792 -8.55 13.10 -8.85
CA PRO A 792 -9.13 12.58 -10.09
C PRO A 792 -10.18 11.49 -9.81
N HIS A 793 -11.42 11.91 -9.59
CA HIS A 793 -12.55 10.99 -9.35
C HIS A 793 -13.64 11.14 -10.43
N VAL A 794 -14.28 12.32 -10.56
CA VAL A 794 -15.39 12.54 -11.52
C VAL A 794 -15.19 13.83 -12.34
N PRO A 795 -14.92 13.77 -13.66
CA PRO A 795 -14.56 14.95 -14.45
C PRO A 795 -15.65 16.02 -14.52
N ALA A 796 -16.92 15.60 -14.58
CA ALA A 796 -18.06 16.51 -14.66
C ALA A 796 -18.18 17.43 -13.45
N MET A 797 -17.72 16.99 -12.27
CA MET A 797 -17.71 17.77 -11.05
C MET A 797 -16.61 18.84 -11.06
N ILE A 798 -15.45 18.55 -11.68
CA ILE A 798 -14.24 19.39 -11.60
C ILE A 798 -14.50 20.80 -12.14
N GLY A 799 -14.99 20.87 -13.39
CA GLY A 799 -15.18 22.16 -14.07
C GLY A 799 -16.25 23.04 -13.43
N SER A 800 -17.31 22.43 -12.89
CA SER A 800 -18.47 23.15 -12.33
C SER A 800 -18.26 23.63 -10.88
N MET A 801 -17.43 22.93 -10.08
CA MET A 801 -17.17 23.35 -8.70
C MET A 801 -16.49 24.72 -8.59
N ALA A 802 -15.62 25.11 -9.53
CA ALA A 802 -15.03 26.44 -9.53
C ALA A 802 -16.10 27.55 -9.64
N PHE A 803 -17.16 27.32 -10.44
CA PHE A 803 -18.31 28.22 -10.51
C PHE A 803 -19.11 28.21 -9.21
N ALA A 804 -19.27 27.06 -8.58
CA ALA A 804 -19.96 26.97 -7.29
C ALA A 804 -19.23 27.78 -6.21
N VAL A 805 -17.91 27.64 -6.09
CA VAL A 805 -17.10 28.41 -5.14
C VAL A 805 -17.24 29.92 -5.41
N LYS A 806 -17.01 30.36 -6.66
CA LYS A 806 -17.13 31.79 -7.02
C LYS A 806 -18.53 32.35 -6.77
N TRP A 807 -19.57 31.59 -7.08
CA TRP A 807 -20.94 32.01 -6.80
C TRP A 807 -21.19 32.19 -5.30
N GLN A 808 -20.71 31.26 -4.46
CA GLN A 808 -20.81 31.40 -3.01
C GLN A 808 -20.00 32.59 -2.48
N MET A 809 -18.83 32.87 -3.06
CA MET A 809 -18.04 34.07 -2.72
C MET A 809 -18.85 35.34 -2.93
N ASP A 810 -19.46 35.50 -4.11
CA ASP A 810 -20.26 36.68 -4.46
C ASP A 810 -21.54 36.77 -3.61
N TYR A 811 -22.19 35.63 -3.34
CA TYR A 811 -23.43 35.59 -2.58
C TYR A 811 -23.24 35.94 -1.10
N TRP A 812 -22.20 35.40 -0.45
CA TRP A 812 -21.97 35.61 0.97
C TRP A 812 -21.17 36.88 1.27
N GLY A 813 -20.25 37.30 0.40
CA GLY A 813 -19.38 38.45 0.61
C GLY A 813 -18.72 38.43 1.99
N ASP A 814 -18.81 39.55 2.71
CA ASP A 814 -18.21 39.72 4.05
C ASP A 814 -18.94 38.97 5.18
N ASN A 815 -19.98 38.18 4.87
CA ASN A 815 -20.74 37.41 5.85
C ASN A 815 -20.11 36.04 6.19
N LEU A 816 -18.95 35.71 5.63
CA LEU A 816 -18.21 34.50 6.00
C LEU A 816 -17.29 34.76 7.19
N ARG A 817 -17.20 33.77 8.08
CA ARG A 817 -16.32 33.78 9.25
C ARG A 817 -15.51 32.48 9.32
N PRO A 818 -14.35 32.48 10.01
CA PRO A 818 -13.64 31.25 10.29
C PRO A 818 -14.56 30.20 10.93
N GLY A 819 -14.53 28.98 10.40
CA GLY A 819 -15.37 27.86 10.86
C GLY A 819 -16.72 27.72 10.14
N ASP A 820 -17.06 28.61 9.20
CA ASP A 820 -18.24 28.43 8.35
C ASP A 820 -18.01 27.35 7.28
N VAL A 821 -19.03 26.55 6.99
CA VAL A 821 -19.06 25.57 5.89
C VAL A 821 -20.39 25.67 5.16
N ILE A 822 -20.32 25.75 3.83
CA ILE A 822 -21.44 26.04 2.96
C ILE A 822 -21.85 24.78 2.21
N LEU A 823 -23.16 24.56 2.06
CA LEU A 823 -23.78 23.50 1.28
C LEU A 823 -24.56 24.10 0.11
N SER A 824 -24.40 23.54 -1.09
CA SER A 824 -25.14 23.92 -2.30
C SER A 824 -25.22 22.77 -3.31
N ASN A 825 -26.27 22.73 -4.12
CA ASN A 825 -26.42 21.78 -5.24
C ASN A 825 -27.24 22.34 -6.41
N SER A 826 -27.78 23.55 -6.30
CA SER A 826 -28.63 24.11 -7.33
C SER A 826 -27.85 24.38 -8.62
N PRO A 827 -28.43 24.11 -9.81
CA PRO A 827 -27.74 24.38 -11.08
C PRO A 827 -27.32 25.84 -11.27
N VAL A 828 -28.10 26.80 -10.74
CA VAL A 828 -27.79 28.23 -10.84
C VAL A 828 -26.55 28.67 -10.03
N CYS A 829 -26.09 27.83 -9.09
CA CYS A 829 -24.91 28.07 -8.28
C CYS A 829 -23.84 27.00 -8.54
N GLY A 830 -23.73 26.50 -9.78
CA GLY A 830 -22.67 25.58 -10.20
C GLY A 830 -22.92 24.11 -9.87
N GLY A 831 -24.14 23.73 -9.45
CA GLY A 831 -24.55 22.34 -9.33
C GLY A 831 -24.66 21.62 -10.69
N THR A 832 -24.35 20.33 -10.72
CA THR A 832 -24.41 19.49 -11.94
C THR A 832 -25.74 18.77 -12.07
N HIS A 833 -26.16 18.14 -10.99
CA HIS A 833 -27.43 17.44 -10.81
C HIS A 833 -27.74 17.48 -9.30
N LEU A 834 -29.00 17.45 -8.86
CA LEU A 834 -29.34 17.74 -7.46
C LEU A 834 -28.71 16.81 -6.41
N PRO A 835 -28.58 15.48 -6.61
CA PRO A 835 -27.91 14.61 -5.64
C PRO A 835 -26.41 14.88 -5.50
N ASP A 836 -25.81 15.69 -6.37
CA ASP A 836 -24.44 16.16 -6.24
C ASP A 836 -24.37 17.34 -5.26
N LEU A 837 -24.24 17.03 -3.97
CA LEU A 837 -24.13 18.04 -2.94
C LEU A 837 -22.70 18.56 -2.86
N THR A 838 -22.52 19.87 -3.02
CA THR A 838 -21.22 20.56 -2.91
C THR A 838 -21.09 21.20 -1.53
N VAL A 839 -20.11 20.73 -0.76
CA VAL A 839 -19.70 21.30 0.52
C VAL A 839 -18.45 22.14 0.29
N ILE A 840 -18.48 23.42 0.70
CA ILE A 840 -17.45 24.42 0.42
C ILE A 840 -16.98 25.04 1.74
N THR A 841 -15.68 25.13 1.95
CA THR A 841 -15.06 25.65 3.16
C THR A 841 -14.04 26.75 2.83
N PRO A 842 -14.28 28.01 3.24
CA PRO A 842 -13.27 29.06 3.16
C PRO A 842 -12.10 28.78 4.10
N ILE A 843 -10.87 29.00 3.63
CA ILE A 843 -9.66 28.94 4.45
C ILE A 843 -9.23 30.37 4.76
N PHE A 844 -9.34 30.76 6.03
CA PHE A 844 -8.91 32.08 6.49
C PHE A 844 -7.43 32.08 6.86
N ASP A 845 -6.79 33.25 6.87
CA ASP A 845 -5.48 33.42 7.48
C ASP A 845 -5.49 33.14 9.00
N THR A 846 -4.32 33.12 9.63
CA THR A 846 -4.19 32.87 11.07
C THR A 846 -4.86 33.93 11.94
N GLU A 847 -5.12 35.13 11.40
CA GLU A 847 -5.82 36.21 12.10
C GLU A 847 -7.35 36.16 11.92
N GLY A 848 -7.85 35.27 11.05
CA GLY A 848 -9.26 35.14 10.71
C GLY A 848 -9.82 36.29 9.87
N LYS A 849 -8.96 37.05 9.18
CA LYS A 849 -9.34 38.28 8.46
C LYS A 849 -9.62 38.03 6.99
N ASP A 850 -8.64 37.48 6.28
CA ASP A 850 -8.70 37.31 4.84
C ASP A 850 -8.83 35.84 4.45
N ILE A 851 -9.62 35.56 3.42
CA ILE A 851 -9.71 34.22 2.84
C ILE A 851 -8.52 34.03 1.91
N ILE A 852 -7.67 33.07 2.24
CA ILE A 852 -6.39 32.81 1.58
C ILE A 852 -6.45 31.65 0.58
N PHE A 853 -7.40 30.72 0.74
CA PHE A 853 -7.67 29.58 -0.15
C PHE A 853 -9.11 29.09 0.08
N TRP A 854 -9.58 28.16 -0.75
CA TRP A 854 -10.83 27.44 -0.50
C TRP A 854 -10.62 25.94 -0.68
N THR A 855 -11.37 25.14 0.06
CA THR A 855 -11.54 23.71 -0.21
C THR A 855 -13.00 23.42 -0.53
N ALA A 856 -13.23 22.51 -1.47
CA ALA A 856 -14.57 22.00 -1.72
C ALA A 856 -14.55 20.50 -1.99
N SER A 857 -15.63 19.85 -1.61
CA SER A 857 -15.94 18.48 -1.97
C SER A 857 -17.35 18.40 -2.52
N ARG A 858 -17.53 17.64 -3.59
CA ARG A 858 -18.85 17.31 -4.15
C ARG A 858 -19.02 15.80 -4.09
N GLY A 859 -20.11 15.32 -3.52
CA GLY A 859 -20.42 13.90 -3.41
C GLY A 859 -21.79 13.60 -3.98
N HIS A 860 -21.92 12.49 -4.70
CA HIS A 860 -23.18 12.02 -5.24
C HIS A 860 -23.94 11.20 -4.19
N HIS A 861 -25.04 11.75 -3.66
CA HIS A 861 -25.87 11.05 -2.68
C HIS A 861 -26.85 10.09 -3.37
N ALA A 862 -27.10 8.94 -2.74
CA ALA A 862 -27.97 7.91 -3.32
C ALA A 862 -29.43 8.38 -3.50
N ASP A 863 -29.96 9.17 -2.58
CA ASP A 863 -31.30 9.76 -2.64
C ASP A 863 -31.32 11.04 -1.80
N ILE A 864 -31.97 12.08 -2.30
CA ILE A 864 -32.22 13.35 -1.62
C ILE A 864 -33.68 13.79 -1.76
N GLY A 865 -34.58 12.82 -1.96
CA GLY A 865 -36.02 13.02 -2.16
C GLY A 865 -36.44 13.06 -3.62
N GLY A 866 -37.63 13.61 -3.87
CA GLY A 866 -38.23 13.69 -5.20
C GLY A 866 -39.25 12.57 -5.47
N THR A 867 -39.62 12.41 -6.73
CA THR A 867 -40.73 11.55 -7.17
C THR A 867 -40.39 10.05 -7.17
N LEU A 868 -39.14 9.70 -7.46
CA LEU A 868 -38.65 8.32 -7.51
C LEU A 868 -37.47 8.10 -6.56
N PRO A 869 -37.35 6.90 -5.95
CA PRO A 869 -36.14 6.52 -5.23
C PRO A 869 -34.90 6.64 -6.12
N GLY A 870 -33.80 7.13 -5.55
CA GLY A 870 -32.55 7.32 -6.28
C GLY A 870 -32.33 8.74 -6.80
N SER A 871 -33.36 9.60 -6.71
CA SER A 871 -33.30 11.01 -7.17
C SER A 871 -32.80 11.17 -8.62
N MET A 872 -33.13 10.21 -9.49
CA MET A 872 -32.84 10.23 -10.93
C MET A 872 -34.07 9.90 -11.81
N PRO A 873 -35.21 10.58 -11.61
CA PRO A 873 -36.38 10.35 -12.45
C PRO A 873 -36.12 10.78 -13.91
N PRO A 874 -36.32 9.90 -14.92
CA PRO A 874 -36.06 10.24 -16.32
C PRO A 874 -37.04 11.27 -16.92
N ASN A 875 -38.05 11.66 -16.16
CA ASN A 875 -39.22 12.42 -16.58
C ASN A 875 -39.48 13.67 -15.72
N SER A 876 -38.49 14.12 -14.94
CA SER A 876 -38.54 15.41 -14.25
C SER A 876 -38.70 16.57 -15.23
N LYS A 877 -39.57 17.52 -14.85
CA LYS A 877 -39.81 18.81 -15.50
C LYS A 877 -39.44 19.97 -14.59
N GLU A 878 -39.46 19.75 -13.28
CA GLU A 878 -39.14 20.73 -12.25
C GLU A 878 -38.07 20.17 -11.28
N LEU A 879 -37.25 21.03 -10.69
CA LEU A 879 -36.12 20.59 -9.85
C LEU A 879 -36.54 19.76 -8.63
N TRP A 880 -37.63 20.14 -7.94
CA TRP A 880 -38.08 19.41 -6.75
C TRP A 880 -38.59 17.98 -7.05
N GLU A 881 -38.87 17.67 -8.33
CA GLU A 881 -39.25 16.31 -8.73
C GLU A 881 -38.06 15.35 -8.68
N GLU A 882 -36.85 15.90 -8.75
CA GLU A 882 -35.56 15.19 -8.69
C GLU A 882 -35.00 15.16 -7.26
N GLY A 883 -35.15 16.24 -6.48
CA GLY A 883 -34.72 16.22 -5.07
C GLY A 883 -34.70 17.58 -4.38
N ALA A 884 -34.10 17.62 -3.19
CA ALA A 884 -33.91 18.87 -2.43
C ALA A 884 -33.05 19.89 -3.21
N VAL A 885 -33.48 21.15 -3.25
CA VAL A 885 -32.79 22.23 -3.96
C VAL A 885 -32.21 23.24 -2.97
N ILE A 886 -30.88 23.34 -2.95
CA ILE A 886 -30.10 24.15 -2.00
C ILE A 886 -29.23 25.12 -2.79
N LYS A 887 -29.54 26.42 -2.70
CA LYS A 887 -28.75 27.48 -3.35
C LYS A 887 -27.53 27.89 -2.52
N ALA A 888 -27.74 28.19 -1.25
CA ALA A 888 -26.71 28.59 -0.30
C ALA A 888 -27.19 28.35 1.12
N PHE A 889 -26.50 27.49 1.85
CA PHE A 889 -26.82 27.18 3.25
C PHE A 889 -25.54 26.99 4.05
N LYS A 890 -25.39 27.68 5.18
CA LYS A 890 -24.29 27.41 6.12
C LYS A 890 -24.64 26.16 6.93
N VAL A 891 -24.23 24.99 6.42
CA VAL A 891 -24.42 23.71 7.12
C VAL A 891 -23.60 23.65 8.41
N ILE A 892 -22.49 24.38 8.46
CA ILE A 892 -21.80 24.73 9.69
C ILE A 892 -21.68 26.25 9.75
N GLU A 893 -22.10 26.85 10.85
CA GLU A 893 -21.96 28.29 11.09
C GLU A 893 -21.23 28.50 12.42
N GLY A 894 -20.08 29.17 12.38
CA GLY A 894 -19.24 29.38 13.56
C GLY A 894 -18.81 28.07 14.25
N GLY A 895 -18.64 26.98 13.50
CA GLY A 895 -18.31 25.65 14.04
C GLY A 895 -19.50 24.81 14.53
N GLU A 896 -20.73 25.32 14.49
CA GLU A 896 -21.94 24.57 14.89
C GLU A 896 -22.64 23.94 13.67
N PHE A 897 -22.84 22.62 13.68
CA PHE A 897 -23.54 21.89 12.61
C PHE A 897 -25.06 22.07 12.72
N LYS A 898 -25.67 22.69 11.69
CA LYS A 898 -27.09 23.05 11.64
C LYS A 898 -27.97 21.88 11.20
N GLU A 899 -28.01 20.83 12.03
CA GLU A 899 -28.66 19.55 11.69
C GLU A 899 -30.15 19.66 11.44
N LYS A 900 -30.87 20.44 12.26
CA LYS A 900 -32.32 20.58 12.16
C LYS A 900 -32.70 21.24 10.83
N GLU A 901 -32.05 22.35 10.51
CA GLU A 901 -32.26 23.11 9.28
C GLU A 901 -31.89 22.27 8.05
N LEU A 902 -30.82 21.48 8.15
CA LEU A 902 -30.46 20.53 7.11
C LEU A 902 -31.54 19.46 6.88
N ILE A 903 -32.10 18.89 7.95
CA ILE A 903 -33.21 17.93 7.86
C ILE A 903 -34.41 18.57 7.17
N ASP A 904 -34.77 19.80 7.55
CA ASP A 904 -35.89 20.52 6.94
C ASP A 904 -35.67 20.73 5.43
N LEU A 905 -34.44 21.06 5.00
CA LEU A 905 -34.06 21.18 3.58
C LEU A 905 -34.16 19.84 2.83
N LEU A 906 -33.64 18.75 3.40
CA LEU A 906 -33.66 17.43 2.78
C LEU A 906 -35.05 16.80 2.72
N MET A 907 -35.95 17.21 3.63
CA MET A 907 -37.34 16.78 3.65
C MET A 907 -38.28 17.69 2.84
N ALA A 908 -37.83 18.89 2.46
CA ALA A 908 -38.60 19.88 1.71
C ALA A 908 -39.29 19.35 0.44
N PRO A 909 -38.71 18.42 -0.36
CA PRO A 909 -39.40 17.88 -1.53
C PRO A 909 -40.77 17.27 -1.20
N ALA A 910 -40.99 16.75 0.01
CA ALA A 910 -42.29 16.22 0.45
C ALA A 910 -43.44 17.25 0.43
N GLN A 911 -43.12 18.55 0.35
CA GLN A 911 -44.12 19.61 0.26
C GLN A 911 -44.71 19.74 -1.15
N SER A 912 -44.08 19.13 -2.16
CA SER A 912 -44.52 19.16 -3.55
C SER A 912 -45.37 17.92 -3.90
N PRO A 913 -46.45 18.06 -4.69
CA PRO A 913 -47.30 16.92 -5.06
C PRO A 913 -46.51 15.77 -5.71
N GLY A 914 -46.72 14.55 -5.23
CA GLY A 914 -46.08 13.34 -5.78
C GLY A 914 -44.61 13.14 -5.39
N CYS A 915 -44.03 14.04 -4.62
CA CYS A 915 -42.65 13.94 -4.13
C CYS A 915 -42.61 13.44 -2.69
N GLN A 916 -41.48 12.85 -2.30
CA GLN A 916 -41.16 12.56 -0.91
C GLN A 916 -39.86 13.26 -0.53
N GLY A 917 -39.68 13.52 0.77
CA GLY A 917 -38.37 13.88 1.30
C GLY A 917 -37.39 12.74 1.13
N THR A 918 -36.12 12.98 1.45
CA THR A 918 -35.08 11.95 1.32
C THR A 918 -35.47 10.64 2.01
N ARG A 919 -35.20 9.53 1.31
CA ARG A 919 -35.37 8.17 1.83
C ARG A 919 -34.13 7.70 2.58
N CYS A 920 -33.02 8.41 2.43
CA CYS A 920 -31.70 8.08 2.97
C CYS A 920 -31.19 9.14 3.98
N LEU A 921 -32.09 9.79 4.74
CA LEU A 921 -31.76 10.95 5.60
C LEU A 921 -30.51 10.75 6.48
N ARG A 922 -30.39 9.58 7.11
CA ARG A 922 -29.25 9.26 7.99
C ARG A 922 -27.93 9.23 7.24
N ASP A 923 -27.94 8.76 5.99
CA ASP A 923 -26.75 8.67 5.16
C ASP A 923 -26.42 10.03 4.57
N ASN A 924 -27.42 10.82 4.16
CA ASN A 924 -27.20 12.20 3.72
C ASN A 924 -26.48 13.04 4.78
N ILE A 925 -26.95 13.00 6.03
CA ILE A 925 -26.33 13.76 7.13
C ILE A 925 -24.90 13.27 7.39
N SER A 926 -24.69 11.95 7.39
CA SER A 926 -23.36 11.36 7.63
C SER A 926 -22.37 11.73 6.53
N ASP A 927 -22.78 11.66 5.27
CA ASP A 927 -21.94 11.99 4.11
C ASP A 927 -21.63 13.49 4.02
N ILE A 928 -22.57 14.37 4.37
CA ILE A 928 -22.31 15.82 4.43
C ILE A 928 -21.29 16.15 5.55
N LYS A 929 -21.37 15.47 6.70
CA LYS A 929 -20.36 15.58 7.77
C LYS A 929 -18.99 15.07 7.29
N ALA A 930 -18.96 13.96 6.54
CA ALA A 930 -17.75 13.43 5.92
C ALA A 930 -17.12 14.41 4.92
N GLN A 931 -17.92 15.05 4.07
CA GLN A 931 -17.47 16.11 3.15
C GLN A 931 -16.88 17.32 3.87
N ALA A 932 -17.52 17.79 4.95
CA ALA A 932 -17.00 18.88 5.77
C ALA A 932 -15.66 18.50 6.43
N ALA A 933 -15.54 17.28 6.95
CA ALA A 933 -14.30 16.76 7.53
C ALA A 933 -13.17 16.67 6.49
N ALA A 934 -13.48 16.20 5.27
CA ALA A 934 -12.54 16.17 4.17
C ALA A 934 -12.04 17.58 3.79
N ASN A 935 -12.94 18.56 3.68
CA ASN A 935 -12.56 19.95 3.42
C ASN A 935 -11.68 20.55 4.52
N HIS A 936 -12.00 20.25 5.78
CA HIS A 936 -11.20 20.67 6.92
C HIS A 936 -9.79 20.06 6.88
N ARG A 937 -9.67 18.78 6.50
CA ARG A 937 -8.36 18.14 6.30
C ARG A 937 -7.53 18.87 5.25
N GLY A 938 -8.16 19.27 4.14
CA GLY A 938 -7.50 20.08 3.12
C GLY A 938 -7.01 21.44 3.65
N SER A 939 -7.84 22.12 4.44
CA SER A 939 -7.47 23.40 5.08
C SER A 939 -6.24 23.27 5.98
N GLN A 940 -6.18 22.24 6.84
CA GLN A 940 -5.02 21.99 7.70
C GLN A 940 -3.73 21.78 6.91
N LEU A 941 -3.79 21.00 5.81
CA LEU A 941 -2.61 20.74 4.97
C LEU A 941 -2.14 21.99 4.23
N ILE A 942 -3.06 22.85 3.78
CA ILE A 942 -2.71 24.16 3.19
C ILE A 942 -2.07 25.06 4.25
N HIS A 943 -2.59 25.11 5.47
CA HIS A 943 -1.95 25.85 6.57
C HIS A 943 -0.55 25.34 6.87
N SER A 944 -0.34 24.02 6.86
CA SER A 944 1.00 23.44 7.03
C SER A 944 1.95 23.89 5.92
N LEU A 945 1.49 23.83 4.66
CA LEU A 945 2.28 24.29 3.51
C LEU A 945 2.64 25.78 3.61
N ILE A 946 1.72 26.60 4.11
CA ILE A 946 1.94 28.04 4.37
C ILE A 946 2.91 28.25 5.55
N GLY A 947 2.82 27.45 6.60
CA GLY A 947 3.80 27.44 7.68
C GLY A 947 5.20 27.09 7.17
N ASP A 948 5.26 26.26 6.12
CA ASP A 948 6.52 25.82 5.56
C ASP A 948 7.20 26.85 4.65
N TYR A 949 6.44 27.48 3.77
CA TYR A 949 6.98 28.31 2.69
C TYR A 949 6.57 29.78 2.77
N GLY A 950 5.63 30.13 3.65
CA GLY A 950 5.03 31.46 3.71
C GLY A 950 3.91 31.67 2.68
N LEU A 951 2.93 32.51 3.03
CA LEU A 951 1.71 32.68 2.23
C LEU A 951 1.99 33.20 0.81
N GLU A 952 2.88 34.19 0.69
CA GLU A 952 3.20 34.83 -0.61
C GLU A 952 3.76 33.82 -1.62
N ILE A 953 4.68 32.95 -1.17
CA ILE A 953 5.30 31.91 -2.02
C ILE A 953 4.26 30.86 -2.43
N VAL A 954 3.47 30.36 -1.48
CA VAL A 954 2.44 29.35 -1.76
C VAL A 954 1.41 29.88 -2.76
N GLN A 955 0.96 31.13 -2.61
CA GLN A 955 0.03 31.74 -3.57
C GLN A 955 0.67 32.02 -4.93
N PHE A 956 1.95 32.44 -4.97
CA PHE A 956 2.67 32.65 -6.21
C PHE A 956 2.77 31.37 -7.05
N TYR A 957 3.19 30.25 -6.44
CA TYR A 957 3.30 28.99 -7.15
C TYR A 957 1.94 28.39 -7.50
N SER A 958 0.93 28.55 -6.64
CA SER A 958 -0.46 28.20 -6.96
C SER A 958 -0.96 28.85 -8.25
N LYS A 959 -0.67 30.15 -8.44
CA LYS A 959 -1.03 30.92 -9.65
C LYS A 959 -0.18 30.58 -10.87
N SER A 960 1.02 30.05 -10.66
CA SER A 960 1.99 29.73 -11.71
C SER A 960 1.81 28.33 -12.28
N LEU A 961 1.03 27.47 -11.62
CA LEU A 961 0.74 26.13 -12.12
C LEU A 961 -0.03 26.21 -13.45
N PRO A 962 0.36 25.40 -14.45
CA PRO A 962 -0.41 25.30 -15.68
C PRO A 962 -1.82 24.83 -15.33
N THR A 963 -2.81 25.56 -15.83
CA THR A 963 -4.21 25.16 -15.68
C THR A 963 -4.40 23.83 -16.41
N PRO A 964 -4.95 22.80 -15.75
CA PRO A 964 -5.08 21.46 -16.34
C PRO A 964 -5.96 21.42 -17.58
#